data_AF-A0A8J7YZ50-F1
#
_entry.id   AF-A0A8J7YZ50-F1
#
_cell.length_a   1.000
_cell.length_b   1.000
_cell.length_c   1.000
_cell.angle_alpha   90.00
_cell.angle_beta   90.00
_cell.angle_gamma   90.00
#
_symmetry.space_group_name_H-M   'P 1'
#
loop_
_entity.id
_entity.type
_entity.pdbx_description
1 polymer ?
#
loop_
_entity_poly.entity_id
_entity_poly.type
_entity_poly.pdbx_seq_one_letter_code
_entity_poly.pdbx_strand_id
1 'polypeptide(L)'
;MGINLGHERSAAIVKDGEIVAAIEQERLDRHKFSPGYMLHAPGVASQIQIPAEAMRYCLDTCNISLKDLATITANMPGHDHAPDILRRVLSAEMTDRVMRIPSHHLAHAYSTYWTSGFDDALILAVDATGSTTPEHLTESYTLYTGRGDSITTLHSELVPAHLAGLSTLGFVYEYVTRKAGFVTRISDKVRHAEAGKLMGLAPYGREQPNLHRWIHAIENSYSLSMSAYDIFLEVAALEKRYDTGEGKPYLRPYLVDLAYKVQKELEDALLHVVGLAIAQTGLRKLCIAGGVGLNSVANYELLKQLDLDDIFIFPAAGDSGIAAGCALWAYHTVGGGQKRVKLTQATLGRSYSRDQVAQAVHHFQESIVVEELTPDELLDRSAKALAQGSIVTRFEGGAEYGPRALGHRSIMADPTFKHMKDILNARVKFREAFRPFAPVIPLEAVAQVFEQPVAAPFMLLVSDIKPEFYDRIPAVTHTDGTGRVQTVTEQDNSYFYRLCYKLVEERQGVPVLLNTSFNIAGQPIVETPLEAIATFLGTDIDYLAIENFWISKRHVPVLTYEQHLDKVTESPLPHGLPSPMPSVEALMGTLDRALFFGETTHCPWSSEELKMLSEQGAQYKETSILFPATPFYSPLSTKLSRDIILLLDPLSRSSLVDLTQQVPPSSYSFEEIKLVLAVLNASKDGLGQLRVEMRLTQFEFEQRIDWAKQHLRSYRLEPKHSSSKPMHPDSALTTVAAKTFAFFEQEGFSARHHLRSLYLCLKQAGYIESNICQLLGVTSQQQIEPTYLHYYDRYRLPTTALADLIRLFLLRSALPELKLRTLFGEELFSLLGQIGLLIRRGENWASRVDIVDVVGLYIATDHRYLMLEEDELSEDPVMYIGMDSLGLVHTAPQSTVSRVLDLCCGSGVQGLVASRYAREVLSVDINPRAIRFSRFNAQLNGIDNIRFHLGDLYEAASGYFNTILANPPFVPSPSRDCRFRDGGATGEDILARIISESANHLAPHGRLFIVTDLVNLSAYEAKLKRWWRGGAAHQLVLSTADRNDILFSVPHCHSAFNQTPEEYTAELDQWLHNFHEAGLSAVNFGYILICQIEESQTGSYYARTIHNPACSIHSQISEYFQQRQLLDDEQSHDCFLSLAPDIRFRVETSPRSSDRKIELFALDNPYFTTYPISEQMYRLLQDINQLQPKWVAYSNATNQDSILDLIYKGILHLTSEPPNLSRNRRLDDPAPTEGLSIAELQTKTTPTCISSYLR
;
A
#
# COMPACT_ATOMS: atom_id res chain seq x y z
N MET A 1 -39.85 7.02 -26.34
CA MET A 1 -38.50 6.56 -26.75
C MET A 1 -37.65 6.40 -25.51
N GLY A 2 -36.85 5.34 -25.44
CA GLY A 2 -35.83 5.17 -24.41
C GLY A 2 -34.43 5.20 -25.01
N ILE A 3 -33.45 5.65 -24.23
CA ILE A 3 -32.08 5.89 -24.68
C ILE A 3 -31.10 5.42 -23.60
N ASN A 4 -30.05 4.69 -24.00
CA ASN A 4 -28.89 4.43 -23.16
C ASN A 4 -27.75 5.41 -23.51
N LEU A 5 -27.25 6.16 -22.52
CA LEU A 5 -26.10 7.08 -22.68
C LEU A 5 -24.79 6.57 -22.06
N GLY A 6 -24.80 5.38 -21.44
CA GLY A 6 -23.62 4.69 -20.94
C GLY A 6 -22.70 4.15 -22.03
N HIS A 7 -21.97 3.07 -21.75
CA HIS A 7 -21.37 2.27 -22.84
C HIS A 7 -22.47 1.50 -23.59
N GLU A 8 -22.17 0.96 -24.77
CA GLU A 8 -23.18 0.21 -25.57
C GLU A 8 -24.42 1.07 -25.86
N ARG A 9 -24.19 2.32 -26.29
CA ARG A 9 -25.26 3.28 -26.56
C ARG A 9 -26.33 2.66 -27.46
N SER A 10 -27.59 2.91 -27.15
CA SER A 10 -28.73 2.31 -27.86
C SER A 10 -29.96 3.21 -27.79
N ALA A 11 -30.92 2.95 -28.68
CA ALA A 11 -32.23 3.58 -28.68
C ALA A 11 -33.33 2.56 -28.92
N ALA A 12 -34.49 2.80 -28.32
CA ALA A 12 -35.69 1.97 -28.52
C ALA A 12 -36.98 2.81 -28.53
N ILE A 13 -37.94 2.40 -29.35
CA ILE A 13 -39.28 2.98 -29.41
C ILE A 13 -40.29 1.92 -28.99
N VAL A 14 -41.15 2.31 -28.04
CA VAL A 14 -42.29 1.51 -27.58
C VAL A 14 -43.57 2.20 -28.01
N LYS A 15 -44.52 1.41 -28.54
CA LYS A 15 -45.87 1.84 -28.88
C LYS A 15 -46.85 0.80 -28.36
N ASP A 16 -47.84 1.22 -27.58
CA ASP A 16 -48.89 0.34 -27.04
C ASP A 16 -48.36 -0.93 -26.35
N GLY A 17 -47.28 -0.78 -25.57
CA GLY A 17 -46.63 -1.85 -24.82
C GLY A 17 -45.68 -2.74 -25.63
N GLU A 18 -45.56 -2.52 -26.94
CA GLU A 18 -44.71 -3.28 -27.84
C GLU A 18 -43.43 -2.50 -28.20
N ILE A 19 -42.28 -3.16 -28.20
CA ILE A 19 -41.03 -2.57 -28.72
C ILE A 19 -41.09 -2.67 -30.25
N VAL A 20 -41.31 -1.55 -30.94
CA VAL A 20 -41.51 -1.52 -32.40
C VAL A 20 -40.23 -1.25 -33.19
N ALA A 21 -39.21 -0.69 -32.53
CA ALA A 21 -37.88 -0.52 -33.10
C ALA A 21 -36.84 -0.43 -31.97
N ALA A 22 -35.71 -1.11 -32.12
CA ALA A 22 -34.57 -0.98 -31.22
C ALA A 22 -33.26 -1.29 -31.96
N ILE A 23 -32.21 -0.52 -31.70
CA ILE A 23 -30.91 -0.72 -32.34
C ILE A 23 -29.76 -0.26 -31.43
N GLU A 24 -28.66 -0.99 -31.50
CA GLU A 24 -27.40 -0.64 -30.83
C GLU A 24 -26.59 0.28 -31.74
N GLN A 25 -26.04 1.36 -31.19
CA GLN A 25 -25.25 2.35 -31.95
C GLN A 25 -24.03 1.72 -32.62
N GLU A 26 -23.44 0.67 -32.01
CA GLU A 26 -22.30 -0.07 -32.60
C GLU A 26 -22.62 -0.70 -33.96
N ARG A 27 -23.89 -1.04 -34.22
CA ARG A 27 -24.31 -1.60 -35.52
C ARG A 27 -24.19 -0.56 -36.63
N LEU A 28 -24.33 0.72 -36.28
CA LEU A 28 -24.40 1.86 -37.21
C LEU A 28 -23.02 2.52 -37.40
N ASP A 29 -22.33 2.85 -36.31
CA ASP A 29 -21.01 3.49 -36.37
C ASP A 29 -19.86 2.49 -36.59
N ARG A 30 -20.16 1.19 -36.56
CA ARG A 30 -19.23 0.07 -36.72
C ARG A 30 -18.12 0.02 -35.65
N HIS A 31 -18.29 0.75 -34.55
CA HIS A 31 -17.39 0.73 -33.40
C HIS A 31 -17.97 -0.16 -32.31
N LYS A 32 -17.36 -1.34 -32.13
CA LYS A 32 -17.77 -2.32 -31.12
C LYS A 32 -17.73 -1.70 -29.71
N PHE A 33 -18.78 -1.94 -28.93
CA PHE A 33 -19.04 -1.30 -27.64
C PHE A 33 -19.11 0.23 -27.74
N SER A 34 -19.77 0.73 -28.80
CA SER A 34 -19.85 2.16 -29.16
C SER A 34 -19.89 3.06 -27.92
N PRO A 35 -18.87 3.91 -27.73
CA PRO A 35 -18.62 4.43 -26.41
C PRO A 35 -19.47 5.67 -26.12
N GLY A 36 -19.95 5.80 -24.87
CA GLY A 36 -20.74 6.94 -24.41
C GLY A 36 -20.13 7.69 -23.23
N TYR A 37 -20.93 8.07 -22.24
CA TYR A 37 -20.55 9.05 -21.21
C TYR A 37 -19.36 8.67 -20.32
N MET A 38 -19.08 7.39 -20.10
CA MET A 38 -17.97 6.92 -19.22
C MET A 38 -16.56 7.32 -19.68
N LEU A 39 -16.44 8.15 -20.73
CA LEU A 39 -15.21 8.60 -21.36
C LEU A 39 -14.68 9.97 -20.90
N HIS A 40 -15.39 10.74 -20.06
CA HIS A 40 -15.02 12.13 -19.78
C HIS A 40 -14.98 12.48 -18.29
N ALA A 41 -13.91 13.18 -17.88
CA ALA A 41 -13.78 13.76 -16.55
C ALA A 41 -14.97 14.70 -16.24
N PRO A 42 -15.34 14.91 -14.96
CA PRO A 42 -16.54 15.66 -14.54
C PRO A 42 -16.72 17.08 -15.11
N GLY A 43 -15.69 17.64 -15.77
CA GLY A 43 -15.67 19.02 -16.26
C GLY A 43 -16.10 19.26 -17.71
N VAL A 44 -16.43 18.23 -18.52
CA VAL A 44 -16.63 18.42 -19.98
C VAL A 44 -17.97 17.93 -20.51
N ALA A 45 -19.06 18.39 -19.89
CA ALA A 45 -20.43 18.09 -20.34
C ALA A 45 -20.72 18.52 -21.80
N SER A 46 -19.91 19.44 -22.36
CA SER A 46 -20.03 19.92 -23.74
C SER A 46 -19.51 18.96 -24.82
N GLN A 47 -18.84 17.86 -24.44
CA GLN A 47 -18.31 16.85 -25.38
C GLN A 47 -19.17 15.58 -25.49
N ILE A 48 -20.28 15.49 -24.74
CA ILE A 48 -21.11 14.29 -24.67
C ILE A 48 -21.96 14.15 -25.93
N GLN A 49 -21.80 13.03 -26.64
CA GLN A 49 -22.58 12.70 -27.84
C GLN A 49 -23.73 11.74 -27.52
N ILE A 50 -24.96 12.22 -27.74
CA ILE A 50 -26.14 11.36 -27.78
C ILE A 50 -26.05 10.36 -28.95
N PRO A 51 -26.68 9.17 -28.89
CA PRO A 51 -26.71 8.21 -29.99
C PRO A 51 -27.68 8.68 -31.09
N ALA A 52 -27.35 9.80 -31.74
CA ALA A 52 -28.22 10.47 -32.70
C ALA A 52 -28.55 9.57 -33.90
N GLU A 53 -27.62 8.70 -34.32
CA GLU A 53 -27.86 7.77 -35.41
C GLU A 53 -28.83 6.66 -35.00
N ALA A 54 -28.69 6.05 -33.83
CA ALA A 54 -29.64 5.05 -33.33
C ALA A 54 -31.03 5.65 -33.11
N MET A 55 -31.11 6.88 -32.57
CA MET A 55 -32.36 7.62 -32.42
C MET A 55 -33.04 7.85 -33.77
N ARG A 56 -32.29 8.39 -34.75
CA ARG A 56 -32.80 8.62 -36.11
C ARG A 56 -33.21 7.31 -36.78
N TYR A 57 -32.42 6.25 -36.65
CA TYR A 57 -32.74 4.94 -37.18
C TYR A 57 -34.09 4.43 -36.67
N CYS A 58 -34.35 4.53 -35.36
CA CYS A 58 -35.63 4.09 -34.79
C CYS A 58 -36.80 4.96 -35.28
N LEU A 59 -36.61 6.28 -35.36
CA LEU A 59 -37.62 7.22 -35.86
C LEU A 59 -37.98 6.96 -37.33
N ASP A 60 -36.95 6.80 -38.18
CA ASP A 60 -37.10 6.50 -39.60
C ASP A 60 -37.80 5.14 -39.80
N THR A 61 -37.44 4.14 -38.99
CA THR A 61 -38.08 2.80 -39.01
C THR A 61 -39.57 2.87 -38.66
N CYS A 62 -39.94 3.76 -37.73
CA CYS A 62 -41.33 3.98 -37.34
C CYS A 62 -42.05 5.01 -38.24
N ASN A 63 -41.35 5.64 -39.18
CA ASN A 63 -41.83 6.74 -40.01
C ASN A 63 -42.47 7.89 -39.18
N ILE A 64 -41.79 8.30 -38.11
CA ILE A 64 -42.21 9.41 -37.23
C ILE A 64 -41.07 10.39 -37.00
N SER A 65 -41.40 11.59 -36.54
CA SER A 65 -40.44 12.61 -36.12
C SER A 65 -40.27 12.64 -34.60
N LEU A 66 -39.25 13.37 -34.11
CA LEU A 66 -39.09 13.61 -32.67
C LEU A 66 -40.34 14.22 -32.01
N LYS A 67 -41.12 15.05 -32.73
CA LYS A 67 -42.31 15.73 -32.20
C LYS A 67 -43.48 14.78 -31.94
N ASP A 68 -43.46 13.59 -32.54
CA ASP A 68 -44.50 12.58 -32.38
C ASP A 68 -44.29 11.71 -31.13
N LEU A 69 -43.10 11.79 -30.50
CA LEU A 69 -42.78 11.01 -29.30
C LEU A 69 -43.49 11.57 -28.07
N ALA A 70 -44.31 10.77 -27.38
CA ALA A 70 -44.95 11.19 -26.12
C ALA A 70 -43.93 11.51 -25.02
N THR A 71 -42.91 10.66 -24.85
CA THR A 71 -41.86 10.79 -23.83
C THR A 71 -40.50 10.35 -24.38
N ILE A 72 -39.43 10.90 -23.79
CA ILE A 72 -38.04 10.52 -24.01
C ILE A 72 -37.44 10.22 -22.64
N THR A 73 -36.96 9.01 -22.41
CA THR A 73 -36.35 8.62 -21.13
C THR A 73 -34.95 8.12 -21.37
N ALA A 74 -33.98 8.66 -20.64
CA ALA A 74 -32.60 8.22 -20.75
C ALA A 74 -32.01 7.93 -19.39
N ASN A 75 -31.04 7.02 -19.38
CA ASN A 75 -30.33 6.63 -18.19
C ASN A 75 -28.87 6.27 -18.53
N MET A 76 -28.03 6.32 -17.51
CA MET A 76 -26.64 5.88 -17.51
C MET A 76 -26.30 5.34 -16.10
N PRO A 77 -25.34 4.39 -15.98
CA PRO A 77 -24.91 3.88 -14.68
C PRO A 77 -24.15 4.96 -13.88
N GLY A 78 -24.03 4.75 -12.56
CA GLY A 78 -23.42 5.71 -11.65
C GLY A 78 -24.37 6.86 -11.26
N HIS A 79 -23.84 8.08 -11.11
CA HIS A 79 -24.67 9.27 -10.96
C HIS A 79 -25.36 9.60 -12.28
N ASP A 80 -26.67 9.41 -12.35
CA ASP A 80 -27.43 9.56 -13.60
C ASP A 80 -27.58 11.03 -14.01
N HIS A 81 -26.78 11.46 -14.98
CA HIS A 81 -26.86 12.78 -15.61
C HIS A 81 -27.57 12.76 -16.98
N ALA A 82 -28.01 11.59 -17.45
CA ALA A 82 -28.54 11.43 -18.81
C ALA A 82 -29.75 12.34 -19.12
N PRO A 83 -30.77 12.46 -18.24
CA PRO A 83 -31.88 13.36 -18.47
C PRO A 83 -31.44 14.82 -18.59
N ASP A 84 -30.47 15.26 -17.78
CA ASP A 84 -30.02 16.65 -17.76
C ASP A 84 -29.20 16.99 -19.02
N ILE A 85 -28.43 16.03 -19.53
CA ILE A 85 -27.73 16.13 -20.81
C ILE A 85 -28.74 16.27 -21.95
N LEU A 86 -29.77 15.42 -22.01
CA LEU A 86 -30.80 15.50 -23.04
C LEU A 86 -31.53 16.84 -23.03
N ARG A 87 -31.89 17.37 -21.86
CA ARG A 87 -32.54 18.68 -21.72
C ARG A 87 -31.70 19.85 -22.24
N ARG A 88 -30.37 19.69 -22.28
CA ARG A 88 -29.44 20.70 -22.82
C ARG A 88 -29.25 20.58 -24.34
N VAL A 89 -29.30 19.35 -24.87
CA VAL A 89 -29.03 19.06 -26.29
C VAL A 89 -30.29 19.16 -27.15
N LEU A 90 -31.45 18.79 -26.62
CA LEU A 90 -32.73 18.87 -27.32
C LEU A 90 -33.28 20.30 -27.33
N SER A 91 -34.17 20.58 -28.28
CA SER A 91 -34.86 21.89 -28.34
C SER A 91 -35.75 22.10 -27.12
N ALA A 92 -35.98 23.36 -26.75
CA ALA A 92 -36.82 23.73 -25.61
C ALA A 92 -38.23 23.09 -25.65
N GLU A 93 -38.81 22.91 -26.85
CA GLU A 93 -40.11 22.25 -27.06
C GLU A 93 -40.12 20.76 -26.64
N MET A 94 -38.95 20.11 -26.57
CA MET A 94 -38.81 18.68 -26.27
C MET A 94 -38.40 18.42 -24.82
N THR A 95 -37.90 19.43 -24.10
CA THR A 95 -37.39 19.33 -22.74
C THR A 95 -38.43 18.77 -21.76
N ASP A 96 -39.69 19.19 -21.88
CA ASP A 96 -40.80 18.73 -21.02
C ASP A 96 -41.17 17.27 -21.24
N ARG A 97 -40.71 16.67 -22.35
CA ARG A 97 -40.91 15.25 -22.66
C ARG A 97 -39.80 14.37 -22.09
N VAL A 98 -38.74 14.95 -21.52
CA VAL A 98 -37.59 14.22 -20.97
C VAL A 98 -37.88 13.76 -19.54
N MET A 99 -38.05 12.45 -19.38
CA MET A 99 -38.32 11.80 -18.10
C MET A 99 -37.06 11.22 -17.47
N ARG A 100 -37.07 11.08 -16.14
CA ARG A 100 -36.01 10.46 -15.35
C ARG A 100 -36.55 9.18 -14.71
N ILE A 101 -35.91 8.05 -15.01
CA ILE A 101 -36.19 6.80 -14.30
C ILE A 101 -35.47 6.80 -12.93
N PRO A 102 -36.05 6.22 -11.87
CA PRO A 102 -35.44 6.24 -10.53
C PRO A 102 -34.12 5.48 -10.36
N SER A 103 -33.89 4.42 -11.13
CA SER A 103 -32.72 3.54 -10.99
C SER A 103 -32.37 2.88 -12.32
N HIS A 104 -31.07 2.64 -12.52
CA HIS A 104 -30.51 1.91 -13.64
C HIS A 104 -30.95 0.44 -13.63
N HIS A 105 -30.89 -0.23 -12.47
CA HIS A 105 -31.39 -1.60 -12.32
C HIS A 105 -32.91 -1.71 -12.51
N LEU A 106 -33.66 -0.64 -12.23
CA LEU A 106 -35.08 -0.61 -12.55
C LEU A 106 -35.33 -0.60 -14.06
N ALA A 107 -34.52 0.10 -14.87
CA ALA A 107 -34.60 0.00 -16.33
C ALA A 107 -34.34 -1.44 -16.79
N HIS A 108 -33.32 -2.10 -16.25
CA HIS A 108 -33.06 -3.53 -16.49
C HIS A 108 -34.27 -4.40 -16.12
N ALA A 109 -34.86 -4.20 -14.95
CA ALA A 109 -36.04 -4.96 -14.53
C ALA A 109 -37.23 -4.80 -15.49
N TYR A 110 -37.47 -3.58 -15.99
CA TYR A 110 -38.51 -3.33 -16.99
C TYR A 110 -38.21 -3.98 -18.34
N SER A 111 -36.95 -4.00 -18.81
CA SER A 111 -36.63 -4.60 -20.11
C SER A 111 -36.98 -6.09 -20.14
N THR A 112 -36.73 -6.81 -19.04
CA THR A 112 -36.96 -8.26 -18.95
C THR A 112 -38.39 -8.61 -18.52
N TYR A 113 -38.90 -8.08 -17.40
CA TYR A 113 -40.21 -8.52 -16.88
C TYR A 113 -41.36 -8.14 -17.81
N TRP A 114 -41.38 -6.92 -18.34
CA TRP A 114 -42.48 -6.46 -19.20
C TRP A 114 -42.56 -7.20 -20.54
N THR A 115 -41.47 -7.82 -20.97
CA THR A 115 -41.38 -8.56 -22.24
C THR A 115 -41.40 -10.09 -22.07
N SER A 116 -41.36 -10.60 -20.82
CA SER A 116 -41.34 -12.05 -20.53
C SER A 116 -42.63 -12.79 -20.89
N GLY A 117 -43.78 -12.13 -20.76
CA GLY A 117 -45.09 -12.77 -20.78
C GLY A 117 -45.49 -13.51 -19.50
N PHE A 118 -44.75 -13.35 -18.40
CA PHE A 118 -45.10 -13.94 -17.10
C PHE A 118 -46.03 -13.03 -16.30
N ASP A 119 -47.09 -13.59 -15.69
CA ASP A 119 -47.99 -12.84 -14.80
C ASP A 119 -47.35 -12.53 -13.44
N ASP A 120 -46.51 -13.43 -12.95
CA ASP A 120 -45.73 -13.29 -11.74
C ASP A 120 -44.34 -13.93 -11.89
N ALA A 121 -43.31 -13.25 -11.39
CA ALA A 121 -41.92 -13.71 -11.48
C ALA A 121 -41.02 -13.00 -10.47
N LEU A 122 -39.93 -13.66 -10.09
CA LEU A 122 -38.76 -12.98 -9.55
C LEU A 122 -38.03 -12.25 -10.67
N ILE A 123 -37.42 -11.12 -10.37
CA ILE A 123 -36.63 -10.35 -11.33
C ILE A 123 -35.28 -10.05 -10.70
N LEU A 124 -34.21 -10.46 -11.37
CA LEU A 124 -32.84 -10.19 -10.96
C LEU A 124 -32.20 -9.23 -11.96
N ALA A 125 -31.89 -8.01 -11.52
CA ALA A 125 -31.01 -7.09 -12.24
C ALA A 125 -29.60 -7.21 -11.63
N VAL A 126 -28.64 -7.70 -12.40
CA VAL A 126 -27.27 -7.94 -11.93
C VAL A 126 -26.25 -7.43 -12.95
N ASP A 127 -25.40 -6.49 -12.52
CA ASP A 127 -24.49 -5.77 -13.41
C ASP A 127 -23.11 -5.53 -12.78
N ALA A 128 -22.21 -4.87 -13.52
CA ALA A 128 -20.98 -4.33 -12.96
C ALA A 128 -21.28 -3.25 -11.93
N THR A 129 -22.11 -2.26 -12.28
CA THR A 129 -22.69 -1.26 -11.35
C THR A 129 -24.00 -0.70 -11.88
N GLY A 130 -24.97 -0.46 -10.98
CA GLY A 130 -26.17 0.31 -11.29
C GLY A 130 -26.06 1.80 -10.91
N SER A 131 -27.14 2.35 -10.37
CA SER A 131 -27.20 3.75 -9.93
C SER A 131 -26.38 4.00 -8.67
N THR A 132 -25.72 5.16 -8.60
CA THR A 132 -25.05 5.66 -7.40
C THR A 132 -25.96 6.65 -6.66
N THR A 133 -26.21 6.41 -5.38
CA THR A 133 -27.02 7.28 -4.52
C THR A 133 -26.22 8.52 -4.07
N PRO A 134 -26.88 9.57 -3.55
CA PRO A 134 -26.21 10.73 -2.96
C PRO A 134 -25.25 10.38 -1.79
N GLU A 135 -25.42 9.21 -1.19
CA GLU A 135 -24.52 8.65 -0.15
C GLU A 135 -23.27 7.97 -0.72
N HIS A 136 -23.03 8.07 -2.03
CA HIS A 136 -21.92 7.41 -2.75
C HIS A 136 -21.91 5.88 -2.61
N LEU A 137 -23.09 5.29 -2.51
CA LEU A 137 -23.31 3.85 -2.60
C LEU A 137 -23.81 3.50 -3.99
N THR A 138 -23.29 2.44 -4.59
CA THR A 138 -23.67 1.99 -5.93
C THR A 138 -24.29 0.60 -5.89
N GLU A 139 -25.30 0.38 -6.73
CA GLU A 139 -25.96 -0.93 -6.85
C GLU A 139 -25.00 -1.99 -7.42
N SER A 140 -24.88 -3.14 -6.77
CA SER A 140 -24.23 -4.35 -7.33
C SER A 140 -25.25 -5.25 -8.01
N TYR A 141 -26.36 -5.54 -7.34
CA TYR A 141 -27.49 -6.26 -7.91
C TYR A 141 -28.78 -5.87 -7.18
N THR A 142 -29.92 -6.05 -7.81
CA THR A 142 -31.23 -5.77 -7.21
C THR A 142 -32.22 -6.88 -7.54
N LEU A 143 -32.92 -7.36 -6.52
CA LEU A 143 -34.02 -8.31 -6.63
C LEU A 143 -35.34 -7.56 -6.60
N TYR A 144 -36.27 -7.95 -7.47
CA TYR A 144 -37.65 -7.49 -7.48
C TYR A 144 -38.63 -8.66 -7.57
N THR A 145 -39.86 -8.40 -7.17
CA THR A 145 -41.01 -9.25 -7.49
C THR A 145 -41.88 -8.54 -8.52
N GLY A 146 -42.16 -9.20 -9.63
CA GLY A 146 -43.17 -8.80 -10.60
C GLY A 146 -44.49 -9.48 -10.31
N ARG A 147 -45.59 -8.71 -10.23
CA ARG A 147 -46.96 -9.24 -10.16
C ARG A 147 -47.90 -8.37 -10.98
N GLY A 148 -48.51 -8.94 -12.02
CA GLY A 148 -49.32 -8.19 -12.99
C GLY A 148 -48.47 -7.15 -13.73
N ASP A 149 -48.85 -5.88 -13.66
CA ASP A 149 -48.13 -4.74 -14.22
C ASP A 149 -47.10 -4.12 -13.25
N SER A 150 -47.09 -4.55 -11.98
CA SER A 150 -46.25 -3.98 -10.93
C SER A 150 -44.90 -4.67 -10.79
N ILE A 151 -43.85 -3.88 -10.52
CA ILE A 151 -42.51 -4.32 -10.11
C ILE A 151 -42.23 -3.71 -8.74
N THR A 152 -41.93 -4.54 -7.75
CA THR A 152 -41.62 -4.11 -6.38
C THR A 152 -40.24 -4.59 -5.97
N THR A 153 -39.40 -3.71 -5.44
CA THR A 153 -38.06 -4.07 -4.96
C THR A 153 -38.15 -4.98 -3.73
N LEU A 154 -37.47 -6.12 -3.78
CA LEU A 154 -37.32 -7.06 -2.67
C LEU A 154 -36.02 -6.77 -1.89
N HIS A 155 -34.92 -6.58 -2.60
CA HIS A 155 -33.60 -6.29 -2.04
C HIS A 155 -32.74 -5.50 -3.02
N SER A 156 -31.90 -4.60 -2.52
CA SER A 156 -30.87 -3.93 -3.34
C SER A 156 -29.54 -4.01 -2.61
N GLU A 157 -28.58 -4.70 -3.20
CA GLU A 157 -27.23 -4.80 -2.65
C GLU A 157 -26.42 -3.58 -3.07
N LEU A 158 -26.00 -2.79 -2.08
CA LEU A 158 -25.29 -1.53 -2.28
C LEU A 158 -23.87 -1.64 -1.73
N VAL A 159 -22.88 -1.20 -2.52
CA VAL A 159 -21.48 -1.14 -2.09
C VAL A 159 -20.93 0.28 -2.21
N PRO A 160 -19.95 0.69 -1.38
CA PRO A 160 -19.29 1.98 -1.56
C PRO A 160 -18.72 2.12 -2.97
N ALA A 161 -19.04 3.22 -3.66
CA ALA A 161 -18.70 3.39 -5.08
C ALA A 161 -17.20 3.30 -5.37
N HIS A 162 -16.34 3.71 -4.42
CA HIS A 162 -14.88 3.62 -4.57
C HIS A 162 -14.33 2.18 -4.47
N LEU A 163 -15.07 1.25 -3.86
CA LEU A 163 -14.69 -0.17 -3.73
C LEU A 163 -15.30 -1.05 -4.84
N ALA A 164 -16.23 -0.51 -5.63
CA ALA A 164 -17.02 -1.28 -6.59
C ALA A 164 -16.17 -2.17 -7.51
N GLY A 165 -15.02 -1.69 -7.97
CA GLY A 165 -14.13 -2.40 -8.91
C GLY A 165 -13.67 -3.81 -8.47
N LEU A 166 -13.74 -4.14 -7.18
CA LEU A 166 -13.50 -5.48 -6.65
C LEU A 166 -14.52 -5.86 -5.55
N SER A 167 -15.65 -5.17 -5.51
CA SER A 167 -16.73 -5.40 -4.53
C SER A 167 -18.11 -5.56 -5.16
N THR A 168 -18.22 -5.65 -6.49
CA THR A 168 -19.45 -6.07 -7.18
C THR A 168 -19.22 -7.34 -7.99
N LEU A 169 -20.28 -8.15 -8.15
CA LEU A 169 -20.21 -9.41 -8.90
C LEU A 169 -19.70 -9.21 -10.33
N GLY A 170 -20.24 -8.22 -11.04
CA GLY A 170 -19.82 -7.94 -12.41
C GLY A 170 -18.38 -7.46 -12.51
N PHE A 171 -17.91 -6.57 -11.62
CA PHE A 171 -16.54 -6.08 -11.69
C PHE A 171 -15.48 -7.08 -11.26
N VAL A 172 -15.77 -7.96 -10.29
CA VAL A 172 -14.86 -9.07 -9.95
C VAL A 172 -14.68 -9.99 -11.18
N TYR A 173 -15.77 -10.28 -11.89
CA TYR A 173 -15.72 -11.06 -13.14
C TYR A 173 -14.94 -10.31 -14.26
N GLU A 174 -15.15 -9.00 -14.40
CA GLU A 174 -14.38 -8.17 -15.34
C GLU A 174 -12.89 -8.07 -14.97
N TYR A 175 -12.56 -8.06 -13.69
CA TYR A 175 -11.17 -7.96 -13.24
C TYR A 175 -10.37 -9.16 -13.74
N VAL A 176 -10.89 -10.38 -13.55
CA VAL A 176 -10.28 -11.60 -14.10
C VAL A 176 -10.29 -11.58 -15.63
N THR A 177 -11.37 -11.08 -16.25
CA THR A 177 -11.47 -10.92 -17.71
C THR A 177 -10.33 -10.06 -18.26
N ARG A 178 -10.01 -8.95 -17.59
CA ARG A 178 -8.92 -8.04 -17.95
C ARG A 178 -7.56 -8.70 -17.76
N LYS A 179 -7.36 -9.45 -16.67
CA LYS A 179 -6.14 -10.22 -16.42
C LYS A 179 -5.90 -11.31 -17.47
N ALA A 180 -6.96 -11.97 -17.95
CA ALA A 180 -6.93 -12.91 -19.08
C ALA A 180 -6.66 -12.23 -20.44
N GLY A 181 -6.54 -10.90 -20.50
CA GLY A 181 -6.26 -10.14 -21.71
C GLY A 181 -7.46 -9.97 -22.64
N PHE A 182 -8.67 -10.29 -22.19
CA PHE A 182 -9.90 -10.16 -22.98
C PHE A 182 -10.45 -8.74 -22.92
N VAL A 183 -9.74 -7.84 -23.60
CA VAL A 183 -10.03 -6.42 -23.56
C VAL A 183 -10.09 -5.83 -24.96
N THR A 184 -11.17 -5.12 -25.27
CA THR A 184 -11.26 -4.27 -26.45
C THR A 184 -10.82 -2.86 -26.10
N ARG A 185 -9.81 -2.35 -26.82
CA ARG A 185 -9.32 -0.97 -26.67
C ARG A 185 -10.25 -0.03 -27.43
N ILE A 186 -10.97 0.81 -26.70
CA ILE A 186 -11.89 1.81 -27.25
C ILE A 186 -11.13 3.13 -27.51
N SER A 187 -10.20 3.48 -26.63
CA SER A 187 -9.31 4.65 -26.77
C SER A 187 -7.98 4.40 -26.07
N ASP A 188 -7.06 5.38 -26.09
CA ASP A 188 -5.78 5.28 -25.38
C ASP A 188 -5.92 5.07 -23.86
N LYS A 189 -7.06 5.47 -23.29
CA LYS A 189 -7.31 5.41 -21.85
C LYS A 189 -8.42 4.45 -21.44
N VAL A 190 -9.20 3.92 -22.39
CA VAL A 190 -10.41 3.13 -22.08
C VAL A 190 -10.39 1.76 -22.75
N ARG A 191 -10.73 0.78 -21.92
CA ARG A 191 -10.63 -0.65 -22.16
C ARG A 191 -11.94 -1.29 -21.70
N HIS A 192 -12.66 -1.96 -22.60
CA HIS A 192 -13.88 -2.69 -22.27
C HIS A 192 -13.59 -4.18 -22.13
N ALA A 193 -14.09 -4.82 -21.07
CA ALA A 193 -13.84 -6.21 -20.77
C ALA A 193 -14.81 -7.12 -21.57
N GLU A 194 -14.28 -8.10 -22.30
CA GLU A 194 -15.10 -9.04 -23.07
C GLU A 194 -15.44 -10.28 -22.23
N ALA A 195 -16.27 -10.11 -21.20
CA ALA A 195 -16.59 -11.14 -20.20
C ALA A 195 -17.08 -12.47 -20.80
N GLY A 196 -17.79 -12.43 -21.93
CA GLY A 196 -18.22 -13.63 -22.66
C GLY A 196 -17.07 -14.49 -23.21
N LYS A 197 -15.84 -13.96 -23.32
CA LYS A 197 -14.64 -14.75 -23.63
C LYS A 197 -14.14 -15.50 -22.41
N LEU A 198 -14.16 -14.86 -21.24
CA LEU A 198 -13.80 -15.52 -19.97
C LEU A 198 -14.76 -16.67 -19.66
N MET A 199 -16.06 -16.47 -19.92
CA MET A 199 -17.07 -17.54 -19.78
C MET A 199 -16.76 -18.74 -20.67
N GLY A 200 -16.27 -18.52 -21.90
CA GLY A 200 -15.83 -19.61 -22.79
C GLY A 200 -14.47 -20.22 -22.42
N LEU A 201 -13.69 -19.56 -21.58
CA LEU A 201 -12.40 -20.05 -21.07
C LEU A 201 -12.59 -20.93 -19.82
N ALA A 202 -13.56 -20.59 -18.96
CA ALA A 202 -13.80 -21.24 -17.67
C ALA A 202 -13.86 -22.79 -17.74
N PRO A 203 -14.50 -23.44 -18.74
CA PRO A 203 -14.54 -24.90 -18.84
C PRO A 203 -13.17 -25.60 -19.02
N TYR A 204 -12.11 -24.86 -19.37
CA TYR A 204 -10.75 -25.39 -19.50
C TYR A 204 -9.97 -25.33 -18.18
N GLY A 205 -10.50 -24.65 -17.17
CA GLY A 205 -9.94 -24.60 -15.83
C GLY A 205 -10.48 -25.71 -14.94
N ARG A 206 -9.96 -25.78 -13.72
CA ARG A 206 -10.40 -26.75 -12.71
C ARG A 206 -10.52 -26.11 -11.33
N GLU A 207 -11.26 -26.76 -10.45
CA GLU A 207 -11.35 -26.36 -9.05
C GLU A 207 -9.99 -26.51 -8.36
N GLN A 208 -9.60 -25.49 -7.59
CA GLN A 208 -8.38 -25.47 -6.80
C GLN A 208 -8.74 -25.22 -5.33
N PRO A 209 -8.74 -26.25 -4.46
CA PRO A 209 -9.22 -26.14 -3.09
C PRO A 209 -8.32 -25.26 -2.19
N ASN A 210 -7.12 -24.92 -2.67
CA ASN A 210 -6.14 -24.11 -1.95
C ASN A 210 -6.20 -22.61 -2.33
N LEU A 211 -7.21 -22.20 -3.09
CA LEU A 211 -7.52 -20.79 -3.34
C LEU A 211 -8.59 -20.32 -2.36
N HIS A 212 -8.49 -19.07 -1.92
CA HIS A 212 -9.50 -18.46 -1.06
C HIS A 212 -10.81 -18.26 -1.81
N ARG A 213 -11.93 -18.50 -1.13
CA ARG A 213 -13.24 -18.07 -1.62
C ARG A 213 -13.30 -16.54 -1.59
N TRP A 214 -13.80 -15.91 -2.66
CA TRP A 214 -13.92 -14.44 -2.74
C TRP A 214 -15.33 -13.98 -2.41
N ILE A 215 -16.33 -14.75 -2.83
CA ILE A 215 -17.74 -14.39 -2.68
C ILE A 215 -18.36 -15.24 -1.57
N HIS A 216 -18.62 -14.60 -0.42
CA HIS A 216 -19.21 -15.23 0.75
C HIS A 216 -20.68 -14.84 0.87
N ALA A 217 -21.56 -15.83 0.76
CA ALA A 217 -22.97 -15.65 1.07
C ALA A 217 -23.17 -15.51 2.59
N ILE A 218 -23.98 -14.53 3.01
CA ILE A 218 -24.39 -14.40 4.42
C ILE A 218 -25.61 -15.29 4.63
N GLU A 219 -25.54 -16.16 5.63
CA GLU A 219 -26.61 -17.13 5.93
C GLU A 219 -27.96 -16.41 6.18
N ASN A 220 -29.03 -16.90 5.54
CA ASN A 220 -30.38 -16.34 5.61
C ASN A 220 -30.50 -14.85 5.20
N SER A 221 -29.52 -14.32 4.45
CA SER A 221 -29.50 -12.95 3.97
C SER A 221 -29.27 -12.92 2.46
N TYR A 222 -29.80 -11.89 1.80
CA TYR A 222 -29.45 -11.59 0.41
C TYR A 222 -28.02 -11.06 0.31
N SER A 223 -27.49 -10.39 1.34
CA SER A 223 -26.19 -9.73 1.26
C SER A 223 -25.02 -10.69 1.08
N LEU A 224 -24.03 -10.22 0.33
CA LEU A 224 -22.79 -10.93 0.01
C LEU A 224 -21.62 -10.16 0.62
N SER A 225 -20.63 -10.89 1.14
CA SER A 225 -19.39 -10.32 1.65
C SER A 225 -18.24 -10.64 0.70
N MET A 226 -17.48 -9.62 0.31
CA MET A 226 -16.31 -9.72 -0.55
C MET A 226 -15.25 -8.73 -0.07
N SER A 227 -13.99 -9.16 -0.08
CA SER A 227 -12.85 -8.31 0.27
C SER A 227 -12.08 -7.94 -0.97
N ALA A 228 -12.26 -6.70 -1.45
CA ALA A 228 -11.54 -6.17 -2.60
C ALA A 228 -10.02 -6.32 -2.48
N TYR A 229 -9.53 -6.11 -1.25
CA TYR A 229 -8.10 -6.18 -0.97
C TYR A 229 -7.57 -7.61 -0.97
N ASP A 230 -8.30 -8.58 -0.41
CA ASP A 230 -7.87 -9.98 -0.41
C ASP A 230 -7.87 -10.56 -1.83
N ILE A 231 -8.85 -10.18 -2.66
CA ILE A 231 -8.87 -10.53 -4.10
C ILE A 231 -7.61 -9.99 -4.79
N PHE A 232 -7.25 -8.72 -4.53
CA PHE A 232 -6.06 -8.08 -5.09
C PHE A 232 -4.78 -8.81 -4.65
N LEU A 233 -4.63 -9.11 -3.36
CA LEU A 233 -3.46 -9.81 -2.81
C LEU A 233 -3.32 -11.22 -3.39
N GLU A 234 -4.41 -11.98 -3.47
CA GLU A 234 -4.36 -13.35 -3.97
C GLU A 234 -3.96 -13.37 -5.45
N VAL A 235 -4.53 -12.47 -6.27
CA VAL A 235 -4.16 -12.38 -7.69
C VAL A 235 -2.70 -11.94 -7.85
N ALA A 236 -2.21 -10.97 -7.06
CA ALA A 236 -0.81 -10.57 -7.09
C ALA A 236 0.13 -11.72 -6.67
N ALA A 237 -0.26 -12.52 -5.69
CA ALA A 237 0.51 -13.68 -5.24
C ALA A 237 0.50 -14.82 -6.28
N LEU A 238 -0.62 -15.07 -6.94
CA LEU A 238 -0.73 -16.01 -8.06
C LEU A 238 0.15 -15.57 -9.24
N GLU A 239 0.11 -14.30 -9.61
CA GLU A 239 0.97 -13.72 -10.64
C GLU A 239 2.44 -13.92 -10.28
N LYS A 240 2.83 -13.56 -9.06
CA LYS A 240 4.22 -13.70 -8.61
C LYS A 240 4.71 -15.15 -8.66
N ARG A 241 3.84 -16.11 -8.37
CA ARG A 241 4.19 -17.52 -8.26
C ARG A 241 4.15 -18.28 -9.58
N TYR A 242 3.18 -17.97 -10.45
CA TYR A 242 2.85 -18.81 -11.61
C TYR A 242 2.87 -18.07 -12.96
N ASP A 243 2.97 -16.73 -12.98
CA ASP A 243 3.04 -16.01 -14.25
C ASP A 243 4.46 -16.08 -14.84
N THR A 244 4.63 -16.88 -15.88
CA THR A 244 5.90 -16.98 -16.62
C THR A 244 6.11 -15.81 -17.58
N GLY A 245 5.09 -14.98 -17.82
CA GLY A 245 5.11 -13.93 -18.84
C GLY A 245 5.02 -14.44 -20.28
N GLU A 246 5.14 -15.75 -20.52
CA GLU A 246 5.16 -16.34 -21.86
C GLU A 246 3.75 -16.53 -22.44
N GLY A 247 3.67 -16.47 -23.78
CA GLY A 247 2.42 -16.69 -24.51
C GLY A 247 1.36 -15.60 -24.28
N LYS A 248 0.11 -15.93 -24.63
CA LYS A 248 -1.02 -15.02 -24.42
C LYS A 248 -1.59 -15.21 -23.00
N PRO A 249 -2.08 -14.16 -22.33
CA PRO A 249 -2.53 -14.27 -20.93
C PRO A 249 -3.56 -15.37 -20.68
N TYR A 250 -4.54 -15.54 -21.56
CA TYR A 250 -5.56 -16.61 -21.45
C TYR A 250 -5.04 -18.05 -21.64
N LEU A 251 -3.76 -18.24 -22.00
CA LEU A 251 -3.12 -19.56 -22.03
C LEU A 251 -2.33 -19.85 -20.76
N ARG A 252 -2.21 -18.87 -19.86
CA ARG A 252 -1.48 -19.03 -18.60
C ARG A 252 -2.33 -19.86 -17.64
N PRO A 253 -1.84 -21.02 -17.17
CA PRO A 253 -2.70 -21.98 -16.46
C PRO A 253 -3.41 -21.43 -15.22
N TYR A 254 -2.76 -20.56 -14.43
CA TYR A 254 -3.39 -19.95 -13.26
C TYR A 254 -4.57 -19.03 -13.62
N LEU A 255 -4.54 -18.35 -14.77
CA LEU A 255 -5.65 -17.52 -15.26
C LEU A 255 -6.81 -18.36 -15.77
N VAL A 256 -6.52 -19.55 -16.32
CA VAL A 256 -7.54 -20.51 -16.75
C VAL A 256 -8.29 -21.05 -15.53
N ASP A 257 -7.58 -21.40 -14.45
CA ASP A 257 -8.20 -21.82 -13.18
C ASP A 257 -8.92 -20.66 -12.47
N LEU A 258 -8.39 -19.43 -12.52
CA LEU A 258 -9.12 -18.25 -12.03
C LEU A 258 -10.41 -17.99 -12.82
N ALA A 259 -10.42 -18.25 -14.13
CA ALA A 259 -11.63 -18.16 -14.95
C ALA A 259 -12.70 -19.17 -14.49
N TYR A 260 -12.29 -20.40 -14.20
CA TYR A 260 -13.16 -21.41 -13.60
C TYR A 260 -13.68 -20.97 -12.23
N LYS A 261 -12.78 -20.55 -11.33
CA LYS A 261 -13.11 -20.11 -9.96
C LYS A 261 -14.12 -18.97 -9.95
N VAL A 262 -13.88 -17.89 -10.70
CA VAL A 262 -14.78 -16.72 -10.68
C VAL A 262 -16.13 -17.03 -11.31
N GLN A 263 -16.17 -17.90 -12.33
CA GLN A 263 -17.42 -18.41 -12.90
C GLN A 263 -18.21 -19.22 -11.87
N LYS A 264 -17.55 -20.15 -11.19
CA LYS A 264 -18.21 -21.02 -10.20
C LYS A 264 -18.71 -20.27 -8.97
N GLU A 265 -17.93 -19.33 -8.45
CA GLU A 265 -18.36 -18.51 -7.30
C GLU A 265 -19.47 -17.53 -7.65
N LEU A 266 -19.51 -17.03 -8.89
CA LEU A 266 -20.64 -16.24 -9.38
C LEU A 266 -21.92 -17.09 -9.42
N GLU A 267 -21.86 -18.30 -9.96
CA GLU A 267 -23.00 -19.24 -9.99
C GLU A 267 -23.53 -19.50 -8.57
N ASP A 268 -22.65 -19.87 -7.65
CA ASP A 268 -23.01 -20.16 -6.26
C ASP A 268 -23.65 -18.94 -5.57
N ALA A 269 -23.13 -17.74 -5.81
CA ALA A 269 -23.68 -16.51 -5.25
C ALA A 269 -25.09 -16.23 -5.77
N LEU A 270 -25.32 -16.41 -7.08
CA LEU A 270 -26.64 -16.24 -7.68
C LEU A 270 -27.62 -17.32 -7.21
N LEU A 271 -27.18 -18.57 -7.11
CA LEU A 271 -27.98 -19.69 -6.58
C LEU A 271 -28.46 -19.40 -5.15
N HIS A 272 -27.58 -18.89 -4.29
CA HIS A 272 -27.93 -18.48 -2.93
C HIS A 272 -28.99 -17.37 -2.91
N VAL A 273 -28.73 -16.28 -3.64
CA VAL A 273 -29.59 -15.08 -3.64
C VAL A 273 -30.97 -15.39 -4.22
N VAL A 274 -31.03 -16.08 -5.36
CA VAL A 274 -32.31 -16.45 -6.01
C VAL A 274 -33.01 -17.55 -5.23
N GLY A 275 -32.29 -18.56 -4.73
CA GLY A 275 -32.87 -19.64 -3.93
C GLY A 275 -33.55 -19.13 -2.66
N LEU A 276 -32.93 -18.16 -1.98
CA LEU A 276 -33.53 -17.49 -0.83
C LEU A 276 -34.80 -16.70 -1.23
N ALA A 277 -34.78 -16.03 -2.38
CA ALA A 277 -35.94 -15.29 -2.88
C ALA A 277 -37.11 -16.21 -3.24
N ILE A 278 -36.85 -17.39 -3.81
CA ILE A 278 -37.87 -18.42 -4.07
C ILE A 278 -38.46 -18.90 -2.74
N ALA A 279 -37.61 -19.23 -1.76
CA ALA A 279 -38.05 -19.71 -0.46
C ALA A 279 -38.97 -18.69 0.27
N GLN A 280 -38.70 -17.39 0.11
CA GLN A 280 -39.49 -16.32 0.73
C GLN A 280 -40.77 -15.95 -0.03
N THR A 281 -40.74 -15.99 -1.36
CA THR A 281 -41.84 -15.46 -2.20
C THR A 281 -42.73 -16.55 -2.81
N GLY A 282 -42.23 -17.78 -2.91
CA GLY A 282 -42.85 -18.90 -3.61
C GLY A 282 -42.84 -18.78 -5.14
N LEU A 283 -42.25 -17.72 -5.71
CA LEU A 283 -42.21 -17.47 -7.15
C LEU A 283 -41.11 -18.31 -7.80
N ARG A 284 -41.48 -19.16 -8.76
CA ARG A 284 -40.57 -20.09 -9.47
C ARG A 284 -40.26 -19.72 -10.91
N LYS A 285 -40.81 -18.61 -11.41
CA LYS A 285 -40.41 -18.01 -12.69
C LYS A 285 -39.40 -16.90 -12.44
N LEU A 286 -38.36 -16.84 -13.26
CA LEU A 286 -37.27 -15.88 -13.09
C LEU A 286 -37.06 -15.05 -14.35
N CYS A 287 -37.00 -13.73 -14.19
CA CYS A 287 -36.56 -12.80 -15.22
C CYS A 287 -35.17 -12.27 -14.87
N ILE A 288 -34.24 -12.25 -15.82
CA ILE A 288 -32.88 -11.75 -15.59
C ILE A 288 -32.54 -10.63 -16.58
N ALA A 289 -31.85 -9.60 -16.11
CA ALA A 289 -31.25 -8.51 -16.87
C ALA A 289 -29.96 -7.99 -16.18
N GLY A 290 -29.29 -7.02 -16.80
CA GLY A 290 -27.97 -6.54 -16.43
C GLY A 290 -26.84 -7.30 -17.16
N GLY A 291 -25.65 -6.70 -17.23
CA GLY A 291 -24.51 -7.26 -17.96
C GLY A 291 -24.15 -8.70 -17.59
N VAL A 292 -24.31 -9.07 -16.31
CA VAL A 292 -24.08 -10.44 -15.83
C VAL A 292 -25.18 -11.41 -16.30
N GLY A 293 -26.37 -10.92 -16.62
CA GLY A 293 -27.46 -11.71 -17.22
C GLY A 293 -27.12 -12.30 -18.61
N LEU A 294 -26.07 -11.83 -19.27
CA LEU A 294 -25.51 -12.45 -20.48
C LEU A 294 -24.70 -13.73 -20.19
N ASN A 295 -24.46 -14.07 -18.92
CA ASN A 295 -23.78 -15.29 -18.51
C ASN A 295 -24.72 -16.50 -18.64
N SER A 296 -24.72 -17.10 -19.82
CA SER A 296 -25.60 -18.21 -20.18
C SER A 296 -25.33 -19.51 -19.42
N VAL A 297 -24.15 -19.66 -18.81
CA VAL A 297 -23.82 -20.79 -17.94
C VAL A 297 -24.55 -20.61 -16.60
N ALA A 298 -24.39 -19.45 -15.97
CA ALA A 298 -25.07 -19.14 -14.71
C ALA A 298 -26.60 -19.17 -14.84
N ASN A 299 -27.15 -18.70 -15.97
CA ASN A 299 -28.59 -18.75 -16.22
C ASN A 299 -29.14 -20.19 -16.25
N TYR A 300 -28.41 -21.13 -16.85
CA TYR A 300 -28.82 -22.53 -16.90
C TYR A 300 -28.64 -23.23 -15.55
N GLU A 301 -27.56 -22.93 -14.82
CA GLU A 301 -27.39 -23.45 -13.45
C GLU A 301 -28.53 -23.00 -12.52
N LEU A 302 -28.97 -21.74 -12.61
CA LEU A 302 -30.14 -21.25 -11.87
C LEU A 302 -31.41 -22.04 -12.22
N LEU A 303 -31.68 -22.23 -13.52
CA LEU A 303 -32.83 -23.00 -14.00
C LEU A 303 -32.82 -24.44 -13.46
N LYS A 304 -31.69 -25.12 -13.58
CA LYS A 304 -31.53 -26.54 -13.26
C LYS A 304 -31.49 -26.80 -11.76
N GLN A 305 -30.67 -26.08 -11.01
CA GLN A 305 -30.42 -26.36 -9.59
C GLN A 305 -31.55 -25.88 -8.69
N LEU A 306 -32.26 -24.81 -9.08
CA LEU A 306 -33.40 -24.29 -8.32
C LEU A 306 -34.75 -24.85 -8.78
N ASP A 307 -34.77 -25.69 -9.82
CA ASP A 307 -35.96 -26.30 -10.40
C ASP A 307 -37.01 -25.23 -10.77
N LEU A 308 -36.58 -24.23 -11.55
CA LEU A 308 -37.44 -23.12 -11.96
C LEU A 308 -38.51 -23.60 -12.95
N ASP A 309 -39.73 -23.06 -12.83
CA ASP A 309 -40.83 -23.36 -13.75
C ASP A 309 -40.53 -22.84 -15.17
N ASP A 310 -39.94 -21.64 -15.24
CA ASP A 310 -39.51 -21.00 -16.49
C ASP A 310 -38.50 -19.87 -16.19
N ILE A 311 -37.70 -19.51 -17.19
CA ILE A 311 -36.71 -18.44 -17.11
C ILE A 311 -36.74 -17.57 -18.37
N PHE A 312 -36.78 -16.25 -18.19
CA PHE A 312 -36.73 -15.28 -19.28
C PHE A 312 -35.54 -14.34 -19.11
N ILE A 313 -34.72 -14.25 -20.15
CA ILE A 313 -33.59 -13.32 -20.19
C ILE A 313 -33.75 -12.46 -21.42
N PHE A 314 -33.71 -11.14 -21.24
CA PHE A 314 -33.85 -10.20 -22.34
C PHE A 314 -32.65 -10.36 -23.32
N PRO A 315 -32.86 -10.40 -24.64
CA PRO A 315 -31.79 -10.70 -25.60
C PRO A 315 -30.62 -9.70 -25.54
N ALA A 316 -30.92 -8.43 -25.26
CA ALA A 316 -29.95 -7.38 -24.97
C ALA A 316 -29.86 -7.13 -23.45
N ALA A 317 -29.57 -8.17 -22.64
CA ALA A 317 -29.61 -8.07 -21.17
C ALA A 317 -28.66 -7.02 -20.57
N GLY A 318 -27.53 -6.74 -21.21
CA GLY A 318 -26.59 -5.68 -20.80
C GLY A 318 -27.12 -4.27 -21.03
N ASP A 319 -26.24 -3.28 -20.99
CA ASP A 319 -26.61 -1.85 -21.00
C ASP A 319 -27.36 -1.41 -22.26
N SER A 320 -27.17 -2.10 -23.38
CA SER A 320 -28.00 -1.85 -24.56
C SER A 320 -29.49 -2.03 -24.24
N GLY A 321 -29.89 -2.96 -23.38
CA GLY A 321 -31.28 -3.17 -22.94
C GLY A 321 -31.91 -2.01 -22.18
N ILE A 322 -31.11 -1.10 -21.60
CA ILE A 322 -31.60 0.06 -20.83
C ILE A 322 -32.53 0.94 -21.67
N ALA A 323 -32.26 1.09 -22.98
CA ALA A 323 -33.14 1.86 -23.85
C ALA A 323 -34.56 1.27 -23.91
N ALA A 324 -34.69 -0.06 -24.02
CA ALA A 324 -36.00 -0.72 -24.01
C ALA A 324 -36.68 -0.56 -22.63
N GLY A 325 -35.93 -0.79 -21.56
CA GLY A 325 -36.40 -0.63 -20.18
C GLY A 325 -36.92 0.77 -19.86
N CYS A 326 -36.16 1.81 -20.23
CA CYS A 326 -36.55 3.21 -20.11
C CYS A 326 -37.84 3.54 -20.87
N ALA A 327 -38.00 3.00 -22.09
CA ALA A 327 -39.20 3.22 -22.90
C ALA A 327 -40.44 2.54 -22.28
N LEU A 328 -40.30 1.30 -21.82
CA LEU A 328 -41.37 0.53 -21.17
C LEU A 328 -41.76 1.13 -19.81
N TRP A 329 -40.79 1.55 -19.00
CA TRP A 329 -41.03 2.25 -17.75
C TRP A 329 -41.83 3.53 -17.96
N ALA A 330 -41.47 4.32 -18.98
CA ALA A 330 -42.19 5.56 -19.28
C ALA A 330 -43.59 5.30 -19.84
N TYR A 331 -43.75 4.29 -20.70
CA TYR A 331 -45.07 3.86 -21.19
C TYR A 331 -46.01 3.51 -20.03
N HIS A 332 -45.52 2.71 -19.07
CA HIS A 332 -46.30 2.29 -17.91
C HIS A 332 -46.52 3.42 -16.91
N THR A 333 -45.43 3.95 -16.37
CA THR A 333 -45.45 4.82 -15.18
C THR A 333 -45.87 6.25 -15.51
N VAL A 334 -45.47 6.76 -16.68
CA VAL A 334 -45.76 8.14 -17.10
C VAL A 334 -46.99 8.18 -18.02
N GLY A 335 -47.09 7.21 -18.94
CA GLY A 335 -48.17 7.12 -19.93
C GLY A 335 -49.44 6.41 -19.44
N GLY A 336 -49.39 5.69 -18.31
CA GLY A 336 -50.53 4.91 -17.80
C GLY A 336 -50.86 3.66 -18.64
N GLY A 337 -49.92 3.19 -19.46
CA GLY A 337 -50.11 2.03 -20.31
C GLY A 337 -50.09 0.71 -19.54
N GLN A 338 -51.05 -0.18 -19.79
CA GLN A 338 -51.20 -1.45 -19.05
C GLN A 338 -50.92 -2.70 -19.89
N LYS A 339 -50.82 -2.56 -21.22
CA LYS A 339 -50.61 -3.71 -22.10
C LYS A 339 -49.16 -4.17 -22.04
N ARG A 340 -48.96 -5.46 -21.76
CA ARG A 340 -47.65 -6.15 -21.83
C ARG A 340 -47.63 -7.06 -23.06
N VAL A 341 -46.54 -7.03 -23.82
CA VAL A 341 -46.36 -7.85 -25.04
C VAL A 341 -45.15 -8.76 -24.84
N LYS A 342 -45.37 -10.07 -24.97
CA LYS A 342 -44.30 -11.06 -24.89
C LYS A 342 -43.37 -10.90 -26.11
N LEU A 343 -42.08 -10.78 -25.86
CA LEU A 343 -41.07 -10.77 -26.92
C LEU A 343 -40.76 -12.20 -27.34
N THR A 344 -41.13 -12.58 -28.56
CA THR A 344 -40.79 -13.90 -29.12
C THR A 344 -39.64 -13.83 -30.13
N GLN A 345 -39.45 -12.68 -30.78
CA GLN A 345 -38.38 -12.41 -31.73
C GLN A 345 -37.58 -11.16 -31.31
N ALA A 346 -36.26 -11.21 -31.45
CA ALA A 346 -35.40 -10.06 -31.18
C ALA A 346 -35.11 -9.20 -32.42
N THR A 347 -35.77 -9.46 -33.56
CA THR A 347 -35.56 -8.74 -34.83
C THR A 347 -36.20 -7.35 -34.83
N LEU A 348 -35.69 -6.47 -33.96
CA LEU A 348 -36.23 -5.13 -33.71
C LEU A 348 -35.56 -4.05 -34.58
N GLY A 349 -34.58 -4.43 -35.41
CA GLY A 349 -34.00 -3.57 -36.44
C GLY A 349 -34.92 -3.41 -37.65
N ARG A 350 -34.59 -2.49 -38.56
CA ARG A 350 -35.34 -2.25 -39.78
C ARG A 350 -35.10 -3.33 -40.83
N SER A 351 -36.11 -3.56 -41.66
CA SER A 351 -35.98 -4.37 -42.89
C SER A 351 -35.54 -3.49 -44.07
N TYR A 352 -34.85 -4.10 -45.04
CA TYR A 352 -34.39 -3.42 -46.25
C TYR A 352 -35.29 -3.76 -47.44
N SER A 353 -35.58 -2.77 -48.29
CA SER A 353 -36.41 -3.01 -49.47
C SER A 353 -35.66 -3.81 -50.54
N ARG A 354 -36.41 -4.48 -51.42
CA ARG A 354 -35.83 -5.21 -52.57
C ARG A 354 -34.91 -4.32 -53.41
N ASP A 355 -35.28 -3.04 -53.61
CA ASP A 355 -34.46 -2.08 -54.35
C ASP A 355 -33.15 -1.76 -53.63
N GLN A 356 -33.15 -1.61 -52.30
CA GLN A 356 -31.93 -1.39 -51.52
C GLN A 356 -30.99 -2.60 -51.59
N VAL A 357 -31.54 -3.82 -51.52
CA VAL A 357 -30.76 -5.05 -51.67
C VAL A 357 -30.20 -5.18 -53.08
N ALA A 358 -31.02 -4.92 -54.11
CA ALA A 358 -30.59 -4.95 -55.52
C ALA A 358 -29.49 -3.92 -55.81
N GLN A 359 -29.57 -2.73 -55.20
CA GLN A 359 -28.51 -1.71 -55.31
C GLN A 359 -27.20 -2.18 -54.69
N ALA A 360 -27.23 -2.83 -53.52
CA ALA A 360 -26.04 -3.40 -52.90
C ALA A 360 -25.45 -4.55 -53.74
N VAL A 361 -26.29 -5.41 -54.32
CA VAL A 361 -25.88 -6.47 -55.25
C VAL A 361 -25.22 -5.88 -56.49
N HIS A 362 -25.84 -4.87 -57.11
CA HIS A 362 -25.31 -4.20 -58.30
C HIS A 362 -23.96 -3.52 -58.02
N HIS A 363 -23.76 -2.96 -56.81
CA HIS A 363 -22.49 -2.37 -56.40
C HIS A 363 -21.31 -3.35 -56.50
N PHE A 364 -21.54 -4.64 -56.28
CA PHE A 364 -20.51 -5.69 -56.28
C PHE A 364 -20.58 -6.63 -57.49
N GLN A 365 -21.35 -6.33 -58.54
CA GLN A 365 -21.66 -7.24 -59.65
C GLN A 365 -20.44 -7.90 -60.34
N GLU A 366 -19.30 -7.20 -60.38
CA GLU A 366 -18.05 -7.71 -60.96
C GLU A 366 -17.37 -8.78 -60.08
N SER A 367 -17.67 -8.81 -58.78
CA SER A 367 -17.05 -9.72 -57.81
C SER A 367 -17.91 -10.94 -57.46
N ILE A 368 -19.21 -10.88 -57.74
CA ILE A 368 -20.19 -11.90 -57.33
C ILE A 368 -20.95 -12.51 -58.52
N VAL A 369 -21.47 -13.70 -58.29
CA VAL A 369 -22.48 -14.37 -59.12
C VAL A 369 -23.74 -14.49 -58.29
N VAL A 370 -24.89 -14.16 -58.89
CA VAL A 370 -26.16 -14.04 -58.18
C VAL A 370 -27.21 -14.88 -58.90
N GLU A 371 -27.93 -15.68 -58.13
CA GLU A 371 -29.10 -16.44 -58.56
C GLU A 371 -30.28 -15.99 -57.67
N GLU A 372 -31.39 -15.55 -58.27
CA GLU A 372 -32.60 -15.25 -57.52
C GLU A 372 -33.41 -16.55 -57.37
N LEU A 373 -33.70 -16.93 -56.13
CA LEU A 373 -34.38 -18.17 -55.76
C LEU A 373 -35.69 -17.87 -55.05
N THR A 374 -36.66 -18.76 -55.17
CA THR A 374 -37.82 -18.77 -54.27
C THR A 374 -37.38 -19.15 -52.84
N PRO A 375 -38.16 -18.80 -51.81
CA PRO A 375 -37.83 -19.17 -50.43
C PRO A 375 -37.61 -20.68 -50.21
N ASP A 376 -38.39 -21.53 -50.89
CA ASP A 376 -38.24 -23.00 -50.81
C ASP A 376 -36.98 -23.48 -51.54
N GLU A 377 -36.66 -22.94 -52.72
CA GLU A 377 -35.42 -23.26 -53.42
C GLU A 377 -34.17 -22.81 -52.65
N LEU A 378 -34.24 -21.65 -51.99
CA LEU A 378 -33.17 -21.14 -51.12
C LEU A 378 -32.96 -22.06 -49.92
N LEU A 379 -34.05 -22.55 -49.32
CA LEU A 379 -34.01 -23.50 -48.21
C LEU A 379 -33.34 -24.82 -48.64
N ASP A 380 -33.80 -25.41 -49.75
CA ASP A 380 -33.25 -26.65 -50.29
C ASP A 380 -31.77 -26.48 -50.67
N ARG A 381 -31.40 -25.34 -51.29
CA ARG A 381 -30.01 -25.04 -51.66
C ARG A 381 -29.11 -24.87 -50.43
N SER A 382 -29.58 -24.16 -49.40
CA SER A 382 -28.87 -24.02 -48.13
C SER A 382 -28.64 -25.36 -47.44
N ALA A 383 -29.68 -26.20 -47.33
CA ALA A 383 -29.59 -27.51 -46.70
C ALA A 383 -28.54 -28.39 -47.39
N LYS A 384 -28.59 -28.45 -48.72
CA LYS A 384 -27.65 -29.22 -49.53
C LYS A 384 -26.20 -28.71 -49.40
N ALA A 385 -25.99 -27.39 -49.45
CA ALA A 385 -24.66 -26.81 -49.31
C ALA A 385 -24.07 -27.06 -47.91
N LEU A 386 -24.86 -26.86 -46.86
CA LEU A 386 -24.44 -27.11 -45.48
C LEU A 386 -24.10 -28.60 -45.26
N ALA A 387 -24.93 -29.53 -45.75
CA ALA A 387 -24.67 -30.97 -45.65
C ALA A 387 -23.40 -31.42 -46.40
N GLN A 388 -22.94 -30.64 -47.37
CA GLN A 388 -21.66 -30.85 -48.08
C GLN A 388 -20.46 -30.19 -47.38
N GLY A 389 -20.67 -29.57 -46.21
CA GLY A 389 -19.63 -28.92 -45.43
C GLY A 389 -19.33 -27.47 -45.84
N SER A 390 -20.17 -26.85 -46.68
CA SER A 390 -20.03 -25.43 -47.01
C SER A 390 -20.47 -24.52 -45.86
N ILE A 391 -19.89 -23.33 -45.80
CA ILE A 391 -20.22 -22.26 -44.86
C ILE A 391 -21.17 -21.28 -45.55
N VAL A 392 -22.39 -21.13 -45.02
CA VAL A 392 -23.44 -20.30 -45.63
C VAL A 392 -23.80 -19.15 -44.69
N THR A 393 -23.87 -17.93 -45.19
CA THR A 393 -24.38 -16.79 -44.42
C THR A 393 -25.79 -16.42 -44.78
N ARG A 394 -26.53 -15.85 -43.83
CA ARG A 394 -27.90 -15.37 -43.98
C ARG A 394 -28.00 -13.91 -43.56
N PHE A 395 -28.60 -13.13 -44.45
CA PHE A 395 -29.05 -11.75 -44.22
C PHE A 395 -30.52 -11.65 -44.62
N GLU A 396 -31.42 -11.48 -43.65
CA GLU A 396 -32.87 -11.37 -43.91
C GLU A 396 -33.55 -10.41 -42.92
N GLY A 397 -34.46 -9.57 -43.40
CA GLY A 397 -35.38 -8.81 -42.57
C GLY A 397 -34.70 -7.88 -41.55
N GLY A 398 -35.38 -7.67 -40.41
CA GLY A 398 -34.88 -6.83 -39.31
C GLY A 398 -33.70 -7.47 -38.57
N ALA A 399 -32.71 -6.65 -38.19
CA ALA A 399 -31.57 -7.12 -37.40
C ALA A 399 -31.97 -7.47 -35.96
N GLU A 400 -31.26 -8.44 -35.38
CA GLU A 400 -31.42 -8.84 -33.99
C GLU A 400 -30.91 -7.74 -33.02
N TYR A 401 -31.65 -7.52 -31.92
CA TYR A 401 -31.27 -6.63 -30.84
C TYR A 401 -30.50 -7.36 -29.74
N GLY A 402 -29.26 -6.94 -29.48
CA GLY A 402 -28.35 -7.58 -28.53
C GLY A 402 -27.16 -8.28 -29.21
N PRO A 403 -26.32 -8.97 -28.42
CA PRO A 403 -25.02 -9.45 -28.88
C PRO A 403 -25.05 -10.80 -29.62
N ARG A 404 -26.24 -11.38 -29.87
CA ARG A 404 -26.42 -12.71 -30.48
C ARG A 404 -27.10 -12.57 -31.84
N ALA A 405 -26.59 -13.28 -32.84
CA ALA A 405 -27.35 -13.50 -34.06
C ALA A 405 -28.25 -14.73 -33.89
N LEU A 406 -29.49 -14.59 -34.33
CA LEU A 406 -30.59 -15.52 -34.06
C LEU A 406 -31.27 -15.97 -35.36
N GLY A 407 -30.57 -15.85 -36.48
CA GLY A 407 -30.95 -16.35 -37.79
C GLY A 407 -31.08 -15.30 -38.89
N HIS A 408 -30.95 -14.01 -38.56
CA HIS A 408 -31.16 -12.91 -39.51
C HIS A 408 -29.88 -12.24 -39.94
N ARG A 409 -28.84 -12.24 -39.10
CA ARG A 409 -27.47 -11.83 -39.44
C ARG A 409 -26.50 -12.92 -39.03
N SER A 410 -26.59 -14.09 -39.67
CA SER A 410 -26.00 -15.34 -39.18
C SER A 410 -25.04 -16.00 -40.16
N ILE A 411 -24.02 -16.68 -39.62
CA ILE A 411 -23.16 -17.64 -40.32
C ILE A 411 -23.59 -19.03 -39.85
N MET A 412 -23.93 -19.86 -40.82
CA MET A 412 -24.48 -21.19 -40.63
C MET A 412 -23.45 -22.23 -41.10
N ALA A 413 -23.37 -23.34 -40.35
CA ALA A 413 -22.59 -24.49 -40.75
C ALA A 413 -23.25 -25.78 -40.25
N ASP A 414 -22.79 -26.89 -40.78
CA ASP A 414 -23.20 -28.21 -40.32
C ASP A 414 -22.36 -28.65 -39.09
N PRO A 415 -23.01 -28.97 -37.95
CA PRO A 415 -22.30 -29.31 -36.72
C PRO A 415 -21.73 -30.74 -36.65
N THR A 416 -22.07 -31.64 -37.59
CA THR A 416 -21.59 -33.04 -37.62
C THR A 416 -20.14 -33.14 -38.10
N PHE A 417 -19.65 -32.12 -38.80
CA PHE A 417 -18.26 -32.04 -39.24
C PHE A 417 -17.33 -31.75 -38.06
N LYS A 418 -16.53 -32.75 -37.68
CA LYS A 418 -15.65 -32.76 -36.49
C LYS A 418 -14.86 -31.46 -36.26
N HIS A 419 -14.23 -30.95 -37.32
CA HIS A 419 -13.36 -29.77 -37.24
C HIS A 419 -14.00 -28.46 -37.75
N MET A 420 -15.32 -28.42 -37.93
CA MET A 420 -16.00 -27.21 -38.42
C MET A 420 -15.82 -26.01 -37.47
N LYS A 421 -15.77 -26.26 -36.15
CA LYS A 421 -15.43 -25.23 -35.15
C LYS A 421 -14.06 -24.62 -35.41
N ASP A 422 -13.06 -25.46 -35.70
CA ASP A 422 -11.68 -25.03 -35.90
C ASP A 422 -11.55 -24.22 -37.20
N ILE A 423 -12.21 -24.67 -38.28
CA ILE A 423 -12.32 -23.95 -39.55
C ILE A 423 -12.94 -22.57 -39.35
N LEU A 424 -14.12 -22.48 -38.72
CA LEU A 424 -14.82 -21.22 -38.51
C LEU A 424 -14.00 -20.25 -37.65
N ASN A 425 -13.37 -20.74 -36.57
CA ASN A 425 -12.55 -19.89 -35.70
C ASN A 425 -11.31 -19.35 -36.42
N ALA A 426 -10.62 -20.18 -37.22
CA ALA A 426 -9.37 -19.81 -37.88
C ALA A 426 -9.56 -18.99 -39.17
N ARG A 427 -10.58 -19.31 -39.99
CA ARG A 427 -10.69 -18.83 -41.38
C ARG A 427 -11.80 -17.80 -41.60
N VAL A 428 -12.84 -17.83 -40.76
CA VAL A 428 -13.97 -16.90 -40.88
C VAL A 428 -13.93 -15.86 -39.77
N LYS A 429 -13.76 -16.31 -38.53
CA LYS A 429 -13.82 -15.45 -37.35
C LYS A 429 -12.50 -14.81 -36.97
N PHE A 430 -11.38 -15.43 -37.31
CA PHE A 430 -10.03 -15.00 -36.92
C PHE A 430 -9.89 -14.79 -35.41
N ARG A 431 -10.35 -15.78 -34.60
CA ARG A 431 -10.40 -15.69 -33.14
C ARG A 431 -9.84 -16.94 -32.44
N GLU A 432 -9.91 -16.98 -31.12
CA GLU A 432 -9.29 -18.02 -30.30
C GLU A 432 -9.94 -19.42 -30.53
N ALA A 433 -9.13 -20.48 -30.61
CA ALA A 433 -9.59 -21.82 -31.01
C ALA A 433 -10.56 -22.50 -30.01
N PHE A 434 -10.48 -22.12 -28.73
CA PHE A 434 -11.34 -22.65 -27.68
C PHE A 434 -12.76 -22.07 -27.71
N ARG A 435 -13.03 -21.04 -28.53
CA ARG A 435 -14.33 -20.34 -28.56
C ARG A 435 -15.42 -21.24 -29.15
N PRO A 436 -16.52 -21.45 -28.42
CA PRO A 436 -17.60 -22.29 -28.91
C PRO A 436 -18.53 -21.58 -29.92
N PHE A 437 -19.39 -22.39 -30.55
CA PHE A 437 -20.50 -21.97 -31.41
C PHE A 437 -21.83 -22.54 -30.88
N ALA A 438 -22.96 -21.99 -31.34
CA ALA A 438 -24.26 -22.29 -30.78
C ALA A 438 -25.03 -23.30 -31.64
N PRO A 439 -25.61 -24.36 -31.05
CA PRO A 439 -26.58 -25.21 -31.72
C PRO A 439 -27.97 -24.54 -31.81
N VAL A 440 -28.59 -24.62 -32.98
CA VAL A 440 -30.00 -24.29 -33.24
C VAL A 440 -30.77 -25.59 -33.39
N ILE A 441 -31.93 -25.69 -32.74
CA ILE A 441 -32.78 -26.90 -32.75
C ILE A 441 -34.26 -26.53 -32.68
N PRO A 442 -35.17 -27.24 -33.37
CA PRO A 442 -36.62 -27.10 -33.16
C PRO A 442 -37.00 -27.34 -31.69
N LEU A 443 -37.89 -26.53 -31.13
CA LEU A 443 -38.26 -26.58 -29.72
C LEU A 443 -38.71 -27.98 -29.28
N GLU A 444 -39.54 -28.64 -30.08
CA GLU A 444 -40.04 -29.99 -29.81
C GLU A 444 -38.96 -31.09 -29.88
N ALA A 445 -37.81 -30.81 -30.49
CA ALA A 445 -36.69 -31.74 -30.59
C ALA A 445 -35.61 -31.47 -29.52
N VAL A 446 -35.69 -30.38 -28.73
CA VAL A 446 -34.62 -29.99 -27.79
C VAL A 446 -34.30 -31.09 -26.78
N ALA A 447 -35.33 -31.71 -26.18
CA ALA A 447 -35.19 -32.77 -25.19
C ALA A 447 -34.63 -34.09 -25.77
N GLN A 448 -34.56 -34.22 -27.10
CA GLN A 448 -33.89 -35.35 -27.74
C GLN A 448 -32.38 -35.27 -27.54
N VAL A 449 -31.80 -34.07 -27.55
CA VAL A 449 -30.34 -33.85 -27.60
C VAL A 449 -29.80 -33.22 -26.32
N PHE A 450 -30.59 -32.39 -25.64
CA PHE A 450 -30.18 -31.61 -24.47
C PHE A 450 -31.01 -31.97 -23.24
N GLU A 451 -30.43 -31.80 -22.05
CA GLU A 451 -31.15 -31.86 -20.76
C GLU A 451 -31.84 -30.52 -20.46
N GLN A 452 -32.76 -30.10 -21.33
CA GLN A 452 -33.43 -28.80 -21.19
C GLN A 452 -34.94 -28.93 -21.45
N PRO A 453 -35.80 -28.59 -20.47
CA PRO A 453 -37.25 -28.68 -20.63
C PRO A 453 -37.91 -27.37 -21.16
N VAL A 454 -37.23 -26.23 -21.06
CA VAL A 454 -37.77 -24.90 -21.42
C VAL A 454 -37.23 -24.40 -22.76
N ALA A 455 -37.82 -23.35 -23.32
CA ALA A 455 -37.33 -22.72 -24.55
C ALA A 455 -36.10 -21.83 -24.30
N ALA A 456 -35.18 -21.77 -25.27
CA ALA A 456 -34.03 -20.86 -25.29
C ALA A 456 -33.98 -20.06 -26.61
N PRO A 457 -34.96 -19.17 -26.89
CA PRO A 457 -35.04 -18.49 -28.20
C PRO A 457 -33.87 -17.54 -28.50
N PHE A 458 -33.16 -17.08 -27.47
CA PHE A 458 -32.17 -15.99 -27.57
C PHE A 458 -30.70 -16.42 -27.33
N MET A 459 -30.39 -17.72 -27.32
CA MET A 459 -29.03 -18.23 -27.02
C MET A 459 -28.48 -17.79 -25.65
N LEU A 460 -29.30 -17.85 -24.61
CA LEU A 460 -28.95 -17.40 -23.26
C LEU A 460 -28.96 -18.52 -22.20
N LEU A 461 -29.06 -19.79 -22.64
CA LEU A 461 -28.90 -20.99 -21.82
C LEU A 461 -27.80 -21.89 -22.41
N VAL A 462 -26.85 -22.33 -21.57
CA VAL A 462 -25.83 -23.34 -21.90
C VAL A 462 -26.22 -24.63 -21.22
N SER A 463 -26.70 -25.58 -21.99
CA SER A 463 -27.35 -26.78 -21.47
C SER A 463 -26.49 -28.02 -21.70
N ASP A 464 -26.65 -29.02 -20.84
CA ASP A 464 -25.95 -30.29 -21.00
C ASP A 464 -26.41 -30.98 -22.29
N ILE A 465 -25.46 -31.41 -23.11
CA ILE A 465 -25.71 -32.30 -24.25
C ILE A 465 -25.70 -33.73 -23.71
N LYS A 466 -26.65 -34.55 -24.15
CA LYS A 466 -26.67 -35.97 -23.77
C LYS A 466 -25.44 -36.68 -24.35
N PRO A 467 -24.72 -37.51 -23.56
CA PRO A 467 -23.42 -38.07 -23.96
C PRO A 467 -23.40 -38.78 -25.32
N GLU A 468 -24.48 -39.44 -25.71
CA GLU A 468 -24.61 -40.12 -27.00
C GLU A 468 -24.57 -39.17 -28.23
N PHE A 469 -24.63 -37.85 -28.03
CA PHE A 469 -24.54 -36.85 -29.09
C PHE A 469 -23.20 -36.14 -29.18
N TYR A 470 -22.26 -36.34 -28.24
CA TYR A 470 -20.96 -35.65 -28.24
C TYR A 470 -20.21 -35.82 -29.57
N ASP A 471 -20.09 -37.05 -30.06
CA ASP A 471 -19.43 -37.35 -31.34
C ASP A 471 -20.33 -37.11 -32.56
N ARG A 472 -21.63 -36.87 -32.36
CA ARG A 472 -22.60 -36.65 -33.44
C ARG A 472 -22.72 -35.19 -33.84
N ILE A 473 -22.53 -34.26 -32.90
CA ILE A 473 -22.55 -32.81 -33.13
C ILE A 473 -21.31 -32.12 -32.53
N PRO A 474 -20.09 -32.59 -32.87
CA PRO A 474 -18.86 -32.16 -32.21
C PRO A 474 -18.54 -30.66 -32.38
N ALA A 475 -18.97 -30.00 -33.46
CA ALA A 475 -18.61 -28.59 -33.69
C ALA A 475 -19.35 -27.59 -32.79
N VAL A 476 -20.41 -28.03 -32.11
CA VAL A 476 -21.22 -27.22 -31.17
C VAL A 476 -21.18 -27.78 -29.75
N THR A 477 -20.46 -28.87 -29.51
CA THR A 477 -20.24 -29.47 -28.19
C THR A 477 -19.04 -28.80 -27.53
N HIS A 478 -19.23 -28.22 -26.36
CA HIS A 478 -18.17 -27.62 -25.55
C HIS A 478 -17.27 -28.72 -24.94
N THR A 479 -16.11 -28.32 -24.42
CA THR A 479 -15.14 -29.27 -23.83
C THR A 479 -15.66 -29.98 -22.58
N ASP A 480 -16.68 -29.43 -21.91
CA ASP A 480 -17.35 -29.97 -20.73
C ASP A 480 -18.64 -30.73 -21.06
N GLY A 481 -18.95 -30.94 -22.35
CA GLY A 481 -20.16 -31.65 -22.79
C GLY A 481 -21.42 -30.78 -22.83
N THR A 482 -21.30 -29.45 -22.76
CA THR A 482 -22.43 -28.51 -22.83
C THR A 482 -22.58 -27.87 -24.22
N GLY A 483 -23.69 -27.16 -24.46
CA GLY A 483 -23.90 -26.37 -25.68
C GLY A 483 -24.85 -25.20 -25.49
N ARG A 484 -24.57 -24.04 -26.11
CA ARG A 484 -25.39 -22.82 -25.97
C ARG A 484 -26.58 -22.79 -26.94
N VAL A 485 -27.71 -23.33 -26.50
CA VAL A 485 -28.86 -23.65 -27.37
C VAL A 485 -29.64 -22.42 -27.84
N GLN A 486 -30.04 -22.43 -29.11
CA GLN A 486 -31.14 -21.63 -29.66
C GLN A 486 -32.30 -22.56 -30.00
N THR A 487 -33.45 -22.42 -29.33
CA THR A 487 -34.67 -23.12 -29.75
C THR A 487 -35.44 -22.28 -30.77
N VAL A 488 -35.94 -22.90 -31.83
CA VAL A 488 -36.77 -22.24 -32.85
C VAL A 488 -38.11 -22.93 -33.02
N THR A 489 -39.13 -22.17 -33.41
CA THR A 489 -40.47 -22.66 -33.76
C THR A 489 -40.78 -22.26 -35.20
N GLU A 490 -41.72 -22.94 -35.84
CA GLU A 490 -42.16 -22.57 -37.20
C GLU A 490 -42.77 -21.15 -37.25
N GLN A 491 -43.43 -20.73 -36.16
CA GLN A 491 -44.05 -19.42 -36.04
C GLN A 491 -43.01 -18.30 -35.88
N ASP A 492 -42.00 -18.50 -35.03
CA ASP A 492 -41.05 -17.43 -34.69
C ASP A 492 -39.81 -17.41 -35.60
N ASN A 493 -39.42 -18.54 -36.21
CA ASN A 493 -38.35 -18.56 -37.21
C ASN A 493 -38.52 -19.75 -38.15
N SER A 494 -39.47 -19.63 -39.09
CA SER A 494 -39.80 -20.67 -40.07
C SER A 494 -38.59 -21.16 -40.86
N TYR A 495 -37.67 -20.26 -41.25
CA TYR A 495 -36.50 -20.65 -42.04
C TYR A 495 -35.56 -21.57 -41.27
N PHE A 496 -35.13 -21.19 -40.05
CA PHE A 496 -34.26 -22.06 -39.24
C PHE A 496 -34.96 -23.34 -38.81
N TYR A 497 -36.24 -23.27 -38.46
CA TYR A 497 -37.03 -24.44 -38.11
C TYR A 497 -37.07 -25.46 -39.26
N ARG A 498 -37.46 -25.03 -40.46
CA ARG A 498 -37.53 -25.91 -41.64
C ARG A 498 -36.14 -26.36 -42.08
N LEU A 499 -35.11 -25.52 -41.95
CA LEU A 499 -33.73 -25.86 -42.33
C LEU A 499 -33.17 -26.98 -41.44
N CYS A 500 -33.47 -26.97 -40.15
CA CYS A 500 -33.06 -28.05 -39.24
C CYS A 500 -33.60 -29.41 -39.69
N TYR A 501 -34.88 -29.48 -40.08
CA TYR A 501 -35.48 -30.72 -40.59
C TYR A 501 -34.99 -31.09 -41.99
N LYS A 502 -34.80 -30.11 -42.88
CA LYS A 502 -34.21 -30.35 -44.20
C LYS A 502 -32.79 -30.93 -44.12
N LEU A 503 -31.99 -30.51 -43.14
CA LEU A 503 -30.70 -31.11 -42.88
C LEU A 503 -30.82 -32.58 -42.44
N VAL A 504 -31.89 -32.98 -41.75
CA VAL A 504 -32.11 -34.40 -41.44
C VAL A 504 -32.36 -35.21 -42.70
N GLU A 505 -33.09 -34.66 -43.68
CA GLU A 505 -33.31 -35.31 -44.99
C GLU A 505 -32.00 -35.52 -45.77
N GLU A 506 -31.10 -34.51 -45.77
CA GLU A 506 -29.87 -34.52 -46.58
C GLU A 506 -28.75 -35.42 -46.02
N ARG A 507 -28.52 -35.43 -44.71
CA ARG A 507 -27.38 -36.15 -44.09
C ARG A 507 -27.75 -37.24 -43.09
N GLN A 508 -29.04 -37.38 -42.74
CA GLN A 508 -29.52 -38.23 -41.66
C GLN A 508 -28.98 -37.79 -40.27
N GLY A 509 -29.75 -37.96 -39.19
CA GLY A 509 -29.31 -37.60 -37.84
C GLY A 509 -30.31 -36.73 -37.08
N VAL A 510 -29.79 -35.77 -36.29
CA VAL A 510 -30.61 -34.86 -35.47
C VAL A 510 -30.82 -33.50 -36.13
N PRO A 511 -31.94 -32.82 -35.86
CA PRO A 511 -32.28 -31.53 -36.46
C PRO A 511 -31.49 -30.39 -35.79
N VAL A 512 -30.16 -30.42 -35.86
CA VAL A 512 -29.27 -29.43 -35.24
C VAL A 512 -28.46 -28.68 -36.30
N LEU A 513 -28.50 -27.34 -36.24
CA LEU A 513 -27.72 -26.44 -37.09
C LEU A 513 -26.71 -25.66 -36.24
N LEU A 514 -25.51 -25.38 -36.76
CA LEU A 514 -24.58 -24.45 -36.11
C LEU A 514 -24.92 -23.02 -36.53
N ASN A 515 -25.06 -22.11 -35.56
CA ASN A 515 -25.23 -20.67 -35.80
C ASN A 515 -24.16 -19.85 -35.06
N THR A 516 -23.64 -18.82 -35.74
CA THR A 516 -22.85 -17.75 -35.14
C THR A 516 -23.13 -16.41 -35.80
N SER A 517 -22.80 -15.31 -35.10
CA SER A 517 -22.96 -13.95 -35.62
C SER A 517 -22.32 -13.69 -36.98
N PHE A 518 -22.93 -12.89 -37.84
CA PHE A 518 -22.33 -12.50 -39.12
C PHE A 518 -21.44 -11.26 -38.93
N ASN A 519 -20.18 -11.53 -38.58
CA ASN A 519 -19.10 -10.57 -38.39
C ASN A 519 -17.74 -11.29 -38.30
N ILE A 520 -16.66 -10.53 -38.34
CA ILE A 520 -15.30 -10.97 -38.02
C ILE A 520 -14.86 -10.46 -36.63
N ALA A 521 -13.76 -10.98 -36.08
CA ALA A 521 -13.23 -10.53 -34.80
C ALA A 521 -12.98 -9.00 -34.78
N GLY A 522 -13.37 -8.35 -33.69
CA GLY A 522 -13.23 -6.90 -33.49
C GLY A 522 -14.33 -6.04 -34.14
N GLN A 523 -15.21 -6.61 -34.97
CA GLN A 523 -16.29 -5.86 -35.61
C GLN A 523 -17.68 -6.19 -35.04
N PRO A 524 -18.63 -5.23 -35.03
CA PRO A 524 -20.05 -5.48 -34.73
C PRO A 524 -20.72 -6.41 -35.76
N ILE A 525 -21.88 -6.98 -35.44
CA ILE A 525 -22.74 -7.71 -36.39
C ILE A 525 -23.10 -6.78 -37.57
N VAL A 526 -23.08 -7.27 -38.80
CA VAL A 526 -23.44 -6.48 -40.00
C VAL A 526 -24.89 -5.99 -39.93
N GLU A 527 -25.13 -4.74 -40.33
CA GLU A 527 -26.46 -4.12 -40.31
C GLU A 527 -27.03 -3.96 -41.72
N THR A 528 -26.22 -3.49 -42.68
CA THR A 528 -26.68 -3.15 -44.03
C THR A 528 -26.40 -4.26 -45.07
N PRO A 529 -27.18 -4.35 -46.17
CA PRO A 529 -26.88 -5.27 -47.28
C PRO A 529 -25.47 -5.10 -47.86
N LEU A 530 -24.98 -3.86 -47.93
CA LEU A 530 -23.64 -3.54 -48.41
C LEU A 530 -22.56 -4.11 -47.49
N GLU A 531 -22.72 -3.94 -46.18
CA GLU A 531 -21.81 -4.52 -45.18
C GLU A 531 -21.79 -6.06 -45.23
N ALA A 532 -22.95 -6.69 -45.43
CA ALA A 532 -23.07 -8.14 -45.53
C ALA A 532 -22.28 -8.70 -46.73
N ILE A 533 -22.45 -8.11 -47.92
CA ILE A 533 -21.71 -8.50 -49.13
C ILE A 533 -20.21 -8.21 -48.97
N ALA A 534 -19.84 -7.05 -48.42
CA ALA A 534 -18.44 -6.71 -48.17
C ALA A 534 -17.76 -7.71 -47.21
N THR A 535 -18.46 -8.10 -46.13
CA THR A 535 -17.95 -9.09 -45.16
C THR A 535 -17.84 -10.47 -45.79
N PHE A 536 -18.81 -10.88 -46.61
CA PHE A 536 -18.75 -12.13 -47.37
C PHE A 536 -17.54 -12.18 -48.31
N LEU A 537 -17.28 -11.10 -49.06
CA LEU A 537 -16.14 -10.99 -49.97
C LEU A 537 -14.79 -11.02 -49.23
N GLY A 538 -14.73 -10.47 -48.02
CA GLY A 538 -13.51 -10.38 -47.21
C GLY A 538 -13.17 -11.63 -46.36
N THR A 539 -13.96 -12.70 -46.45
CA THR A 539 -13.80 -13.91 -45.60
C THR A 539 -13.78 -15.19 -46.45
N ASP A 540 -13.45 -16.35 -45.86
CA ASP A 540 -13.53 -17.65 -46.54
C ASP A 540 -14.94 -18.28 -46.52
N ILE A 541 -15.99 -17.46 -46.42
CA ILE A 541 -17.39 -17.91 -46.50
C ILE A 541 -17.70 -18.35 -47.95
N ASP A 542 -18.41 -19.47 -48.10
CA ASP A 542 -18.67 -20.10 -49.41
C ASP A 542 -19.86 -19.45 -50.13
N TYR A 543 -20.97 -19.25 -49.41
CA TYR A 543 -22.20 -18.68 -49.97
C TYR A 543 -22.82 -17.62 -49.06
N LEU A 544 -23.45 -16.62 -49.68
CA LEU A 544 -24.28 -15.63 -49.00
C LEU A 544 -25.73 -15.72 -49.52
N ALA A 545 -26.67 -16.00 -48.62
CA ALA A 545 -28.09 -15.88 -48.85
C ALA A 545 -28.57 -14.53 -48.30
N ILE A 546 -28.87 -13.58 -49.20
CA ILE A 546 -29.40 -12.26 -48.85
C ILE A 546 -30.81 -12.10 -49.38
N GLU A 547 -31.79 -12.08 -48.49
CA GLU A 547 -33.21 -12.21 -48.84
C GLU A 547 -33.41 -13.43 -49.79
N ASN A 548 -33.84 -13.19 -51.03
CA ASN A 548 -34.05 -14.22 -52.06
C ASN A 548 -32.86 -14.40 -53.02
N PHE A 549 -31.72 -13.74 -52.77
CA PHE A 549 -30.54 -13.86 -53.62
C PHE A 549 -29.54 -14.85 -53.04
N TRP A 550 -29.20 -15.87 -53.82
CA TRP A 550 -28.10 -16.79 -53.57
C TRP A 550 -26.84 -16.29 -54.27
N ILE A 551 -25.81 -15.99 -53.48
CA ILE A 551 -24.60 -15.32 -53.94
C ILE A 551 -23.38 -16.20 -53.74
N SER A 552 -22.56 -16.32 -54.79
CA SER A 552 -21.22 -16.91 -54.74
C SER A 552 -20.16 -15.94 -55.27
N LYS A 553 -18.89 -16.21 -55.01
CA LYS A 553 -17.76 -15.41 -55.51
C LYS A 553 -17.46 -15.77 -56.97
N ARG A 554 -17.22 -14.77 -57.83
CA ARG A 554 -16.98 -14.99 -59.27
C ARG A 554 -15.62 -15.61 -59.57
N HIS A 555 -14.58 -15.20 -58.84
CA HIS A 555 -13.19 -15.56 -59.13
C HIS A 555 -12.55 -16.43 -58.03
N VAL A 556 -13.34 -16.89 -57.06
CA VAL A 556 -12.86 -17.72 -55.94
C VAL A 556 -13.67 -19.01 -55.96
N PRO A 557 -13.04 -20.19 -56.10
CA PRO A 557 -13.75 -21.46 -56.05
C PRO A 557 -14.32 -21.69 -54.65
N VAL A 558 -15.50 -22.31 -54.60
CA VAL A 558 -16.09 -22.82 -53.35
C VAL A 558 -15.22 -23.99 -52.87
N LEU A 559 -14.89 -24.00 -51.58
CA LEU A 559 -13.99 -24.99 -51.00
C LEU A 559 -14.79 -26.18 -50.45
N THR A 560 -14.21 -27.39 -50.54
CA THR A 560 -14.75 -28.55 -49.81
C THR A 560 -14.35 -28.49 -48.34
N TYR A 561 -15.00 -29.30 -47.49
CA TYR A 561 -14.64 -29.43 -46.08
C TYR A 561 -13.15 -29.76 -45.88
N GLU A 562 -12.61 -30.68 -46.67
CA GLU A 562 -11.19 -31.09 -46.61
C GLU A 562 -10.27 -29.93 -47.02
N GLN A 563 -10.63 -29.16 -48.05
CA GLN A 563 -9.86 -28.01 -48.50
C GLN A 563 -9.87 -26.85 -47.49
N HIS A 564 -10.96 -26.69 -46.74
CA HIS A 564 -11.02 -25.79 -45.60
C HIS A 564 -10.11 -26.28 -44.47
N LEU A 565 -10.14 -27.59 -44.17
CA LEU A 565 -9.34 -28.20 -43.12
C LEU A 565 -7.83 -28.11 -43.36
N ASP A 566 -7.39 -28.32 -44.61
CA ASP A 566 -5.97 -28.21 -45.02
C ASP A 566 -5.36 -26.82 -44.74
N LYS A 567 -6.20 -25.80 -44.54
CA LYS A 567 -5.81 -24.42 -44.25
C LYS A 567 -5.84 -24.06 -42.76
N VAL A 568 -6.19 -25.00 -41.88
CA VAL A 568 -6.23 -24.79 -40.43
C VAL A 568 -4.91 -25.23 -39.80
N THR A 569 -4.25 -24.32 -39.10
CA THR A 569 -3.06 -24.64 -38.29
C THR A 569 -3.48 -25.06 -36.88
N GLU A 570 -2.78 -26.05 -36.31
CA GLU A 570 -2.95 -26.39 -34.89
C GLU A 570 -2.72 -25.17 -33.99
N SER A 571 -3.65 -24.95 -33.06
CA SER A 571 -3.58 -23.89 -32.06
C SER A 571 -3.59 -24.51 -30.67
N PRO A 572 -2.76 -24.02 -29.73
CA PRO A 572 -2.74 -24.54 -28.37
C PRO A 572 -4.09 -24.28 -27.68
N LEU A 573 -4.61 -25.29 -26.99
CA LEU A 573 -5.77 -25.15 -26.13
C LEU A 573 -5.36 -24.71 -24.72
N PRO A 574 -6.19 -23.90 -24.03
CA PRO A 574 -5.96 -23.56 -22.63
C PRO A 574 -6.01 -24.81 -21.74
N HIS A 575 -5.28 -24.78 -20.64
CA HIS A 575 -5.33 -25.82 -19.61
C HIS A 575 -4.99 -25.20 -18.24
N GLY A 576 -5.67 -25.67 -17.19
CA GLY A 576 -5.41 -25.27 -15.81
C GLY A 576 -4.11 -25.80 -15.22
N LEU A 577 -3.72 -25.34 -14.03
CA LEU A 577 -2.55 -25.83 -13.28
C LEU A 577 -2.76 -27.25 -12.75
N PRO A 578 -1.72 -28.12 -12.68
CA PRO A 578 -1.83 -29.42 -12.03
C PRO A 578 -2.41 -29.32 -10.61
N SER A 579 -3.32 -30.23 -10.24
CA SER A 579 -3.95 -30.25 -8.92
C SER A 579 -3.29 -31.27 -7.98
N PRO A 580 -3.14 -30.97 -6.67
CA PRO A 580 -3.46 -29.69 -6.03
C PRO A 580 -2.31 -28.68 -6.16
N MET A 581 -2.64 -27.40 -6.41
CA MET A 581 -1.65 -26.33 -6.39
C MET A 581 -1.29 -25.92 -4.95
N PRO A 582 -0.04 -25.50 -4.66
CA PRO A 582 0.27 -24.88 -3.38
C PRO A 582 -0.53 -23.59 -3.12
N SER A 583 -1.01 -23.43 -1.89
CA SER A 583 -1.65 -22.19 -1.42
C SER A 583 -0.70 -20.98 -1.57
N VAL A 584 -1.29 -19.82 -1.88
CA VAL A 584 -0.60 -18.54 -1.96
C VAL A 584 -0.80 -17.67 -0.72
N GLU A 585 -1.51 -18.16 0.31
CA GLU A 585 -1.79 -17.44 1.55
C GLU A 585 -0.54 -16.89 2.23
N ALA A 586 0.53 -17.69 2.30
CA ALA A 586 1.80 -17.25 2.88
C ALA A 586 2.46 -16.10 2.08
N LEU A 587 2.31 -16.11 0.75
CA LEU A 587 2.79 -15.03 -0.13
C LEU A 587 1.93 -13.78 0.02
N MET A 588 0.61 -13.93 0.13
CA MET A 588 -0.31 -12.84 0.43
C MET A 588 0.09 -12.16 1.74
N GLY A 589 0.25 -12.93 2.83
CA GLY A 589 0.67 -12.39 4.12
C GLY A 589 2.05 -11.72 4.10
N THR A 590 2.97 -12.20 3.26
CA THR A 590 4.30 -11.58 3.08
C THR A 590 4.20 -10.26 2.32
N LEU A 591 3.42 -10.20 1.22
CA LEU A 591 3.15 -8.95 0.50
C LEU A 591 2.48 -7.93 1.42
N ASP A 592 1.52 -8.38 2.23
CA ASP A 592 0.80 -7.56 3.17
C ASP A 592 1.74 -6.86 4.16
N ARG A 593 2.63 -7.64 4.79
CA ARG A 593 3.61 -7.11 5.73
C ARG A 593 4.64 -6.20 5.06
N ALA A 594 5.09 -6.53 3.85
CA ALA A 594 6.00 -5.69 3.10
C ALA A 594 5.39 -4.32 2.76
N LEU A 595 4.11 -4.29 2.36
CA LEU A 595 3.41 -3.05 2.04
C LEU A 595 3.19 -2.17 3.28
N PHE A 596 2.81 -2.74 4.42
CA PHE A 596 2.40 -1.95 5.60
C PHE A 596 3.46 -1.75 6.68
N PHE A 597 4.40 -2.68 6.82
CA PHE A 597 5.42 -2.65 7.87
C PHE A 597 6.83 -2.44 7.30
N GLY A 598 6.97 -2.38 5.97
CA GLY A 598 8.29 -2.31 5.33
C GLY A 598 9.13 -3.58 5.58
N GLU A 599 8.49 -4.68 6.00
CA GLU A 599 9.13 -5.98 6.21
C GLU A 599 9.44 -6.61 4.86
N THR A 600 10.59 -6.24 4.30
CA THR A 600 11.06 -6.74 3.01
C THR A 600 11.96 -7.98 3.12
N THR A 601 12.26 -8.41 4.35
CA THR A 601 12.99 -9.65 4.66
C THR A 601 12.23 -10.84 4.08
N HIS A 602 12.83 -11.55 3.14
CA HIS A 602 12.32 -12.70 2.38
C HIS A 602 11.10 -12.36 1.51
N CYS A 603 10.86 -11.06 1.25
CA CYS A 603 9.79 -10.62 0.36
C CYS A 603 10.19 -10.88 -1.09
N PRO A 604 9.41 -11.66 -1.87
CA PRO A 604 9.79 -11.96 -3.24
C PRO A 604 9.61 -10.76 -4.19
N TRP A 605 8.91 -9.70 -3.77
CA TRP A 605 8.68 -8.49 -4.58
C TRP A 605 9.82 -7.47 -4.45
N SER A 606 10.24 -6.90 -5.58
CA SER A 606 11.23 -5.80 -5.59
C SER A 606 10.64 -4.52 -5.00
N SER A 607 11.50 -3.55 -4.65
CA SER A 607 11.06 -2.23 -4.18
C SER A 607 10.18 -1.51 -5.22
N GLU A 608 10.48 -1.62 -6.52
CA GLU A 608 9.60 -1.07 -7.57
C GLU A 608 8.27 -1.81 -7.66
N GLU A 609 8.27 -3.14 -7.57
CA GLU A 609 7.04 -3.94 -7.59
C GLU A 609 6.16 -3.62 -6.38
N LEU A 610 6.74 -3.52 -5.18
CA LEU A 610 6.03 -3.16 -3.96
C LEU A 610 5.41 -1.76 -4.08
N LYS A 611 6.13 -0.78 -4.63
CA LYS A 611 5.59 0.55 -4.87
C LYS A 611 4.41 0.52 -5.83
N MET A 612 4.55 -0.18 -6.96
CA MET A 612 3.47 -0.33 -7.94
C MET A 612 2.24 -1.04 -7.34
N LEU A 613 2.45 -2.10 -6.56
CA LEU A 613 1.38 -2.83 -5.88
C LEU A 613 0.73 -1.99 -4.77
N SER A 614 1.50 -1.16 -4.07
CA SER A 614 0.96 -0.21 -3.09
C SER A 614 0.05 0.82 -3.76
N GLU A 615 0.50 1.43 -4.86
CA GLU A 615 -0.29 2.40 -5.63
C GLU A 615 -1.58 1.77 -6.18
N GLN A 616 -1.51 0.53 -6.68
CA GLN A 616 -2.68 -0.20 -7.18
C GLN A 616 -3.63 -0.64 -6.05
N GLY A 617 -3.07 -1.06 -4.91
CA GLY A 617 -3.81 -1.54 -3.75
C GLY A 617 -4.41 -0.42 -2.88
N ALA A 618 -3.89 0.80 -2.97
CA ALA A 618 -4.28 1.93 -2.13
C ALA A 618 -5.77 2.31 -2.23
N GLN A 619 -6.41 1.97 -3.36
CA GLN A 619 -7.83 2.21 -3.60
C GLN A 619 -8.78 1.18 -2.95
N TYR A 620 -8.27 0.02 -2.50
CA TYR A 620 -9.08 -1.13 -2.10
C TYR A 620 -9.10 -1.41 -0.60
N LYS A 621 -8.47 -0.58 0.23
CA LYS A 621 -8.30 -0.94 1.63
C LYS A 621 -9.59 -0.73 2.41
N GLU A 622 -10.13 -1.83 2.92
CA GLU A 622 -10.54 -2.03 4.31
C GLU A 622 -9.57 -3.10 4.86
N THR A 623 -9.42 -3.30 6.19
CA THR A 623 -8.38 -4.22 6.72
C THR A 623 -8.45 -5.62 6.10
N SER A 624 -7.32 -6.13 5.58
CA SER A 624 -7.20 -7.55 5.18
C SER A 624 -7.47 -8.46 6.38
N ILE A 625 -8.05 -9.63 6.12
CA ILE A 625 -8.30 -10.65 7.15
C ILE A 625 -6.97 -11.21 7.71
N LEU A 626 -5.85 -11.00 7.00
CA LEU A 626 -4.51 -11.44 7.36
C LEU A 626 -3.77 -10.48 8.30
N PHE A 627 -4.40 -9.37 8.73
CA PHE A 627 -3.84 -8.39 9.69
C PHE A 627 -4.50 -8.41 11.07
N PRO A 628 -4.13 -9.35 11.97
CA PRO A 628 -4.67 -9.35 13.33
C PRO A 628 -4.11 -8.21 14.22
N ALA A 629 -2.91 -7.70 13.92
CA ALA A 629 -2.27 -6.60 14.65
C ALA A 629 -2.18 -5.34 13.76
N THR A 630 -3.13 -4.42 13.91
CA THR A 630 -3.14 -3.18 13.13
C THR A 630 -2.08 -2.21 13.66
N PRO A 631 -1.27 -1.54 12.80
CA PRO A 631 -0.42 -0.41 13.23
C PRO A 631 -1.25 0.79 13.70
N PHE A 632 -2.57 0.72 13.52
CA PHE A 632 -3.55 1.69 13.94
C PHE A 632 -4.17 1.25 15.28
N TYR A 633 -4.40 2.21 16.17
CA TYR A 633 -4.93 1.99 17.54
C TYR A 633 -6.38 1.46 17.59
N SER A 634 -6.98 1.19 16.44
CA SER A 634 -8.30 0.60 16.24
C SER A 634 -8.30 -0.13 14.89
N PRO A 635 -9.27 -1.02 14.61
CA PRO A 635 -9.49 -1.52 13.26
C PRO A 635 -9.51 -0.35 12.26
N LEU A 636 -8.76 -0.48 11.16
CA LEU A 636 -8.69 0.56 10.15
C LEU A 636 -10.01 0.57 9.37
N SER A 637 -10.82 1.59 9.61
CA SER A 637 -11.94 1.93 8.73
C SER A 637 -11.47 2.94 7.71
N THR A 638 -11.60 2.63 6.42
CA THR A 638 -11.37 3.63 5.37
C THR A 638 -12.55 4.56 5.20
N LYS A 639 -13.75 4.19 5.67
CA LYS A 639 -14.85 5.13 5.83
C LYS A 639 -14.78 5.78 7.22
N LEU A 640 -14.32 7.03 7.29
CA LEU A 640 -14.20 7.77 8.56
C LEU A 640 -15.51 8.48 8.94
N SER A 641 -16.33 8.84 7.96
CA SER A 641 -17.70 9.31 8.15
C SER A 641 -18.54 8.99 6.90
N ARG A 642 -19.79 9.51 6.83
CA ARG A 642 -20.63 9.37 5.63
C ARG A 642 -19.93 9.91 4.37
N ASP A 643 -19.23 11.04 4.51
CA ASP A 643 -18.72 11.83 3.39
C ASP A 643 -17.20 11.79 3.27
N ILE A 644 -16.48 11.21 4.23
CA ILE A 644 -15.02 11.19 4.26
C ILE A 644 -14.48 9.77 4.18
N ILE A 645 -13.63 9.52 3.18
CA ILE A 645 -12.88 8.28 3.02
C ILE A 645 -11.37 8.49 3.17
N LEU A 646 -10.67 7.47 3.64
CA LEU A 646 -9.22 7.38 3.73
C LEU A 646 -8.72 6.39 2.67
N LEU A 647 -7.99 6.89 1.67
CA LEU A 647 -7.23 6.08 0.73
C LEU A 647 -5.85 5.84 1.32
N LEU A 648 -5.59 4.62 1.77
CA LEU A 648 -4.33 4.30 2.45
C LEU A 648 -3.28 3.79 1.46
N ASP A 649 -2.24 4.58 1.26
CA ASP A 649 -1.00 4.17 0.61
C ASP A 649 0.13 4.15 1.66
N PRO A 650 0.53 2.97 2.16
CA PRO A 650 1.54 2.86 3.20
C PRO A 650 2.98 3.12 2.70
N LEU A 651 3.25 2.92 1.40
CA LEU A 651 4.58 3.18 0.82
C LEU A 651 4.70 4.56 0.17
N SER A 652 3.58 5.21 -0.14
CA SER A 652 3.56 6.59 -0.66
C SER A 652 2.83 7.53 0.30
N ARG A 653 1.86 8.31 -0.21
CA ARG A 653 1.07 9.22 0.60
C ARG A 653 -0.39 8.83 0.56
N SER A 654 -0.93 8.60 1.75
CA SER A 654 -2.34 8.34 1.96
C SER A 654 -3.15 9.63 1.81
N SER A 655 -4.43 9.54 1.48
CA SER A 655 -5.27 10.72 1.24
C SER A 655 -6.61 10.61 1.94
N LEU A 656 -7.04 11.72 2.57
CA LEU A 656 -8.44 11.88 2.96
C LEU A 656 -9.21 12.51 1.81
N VAL A 657 -10.29 11.87 1.39
CA VAL A 657 -11.13 12.34 0.28
C VAL A 657 -12.52 12.66 0.82
N ASP A 658 -12.93 13.92 0.64
CA ASP A 658 -14.29 14.36 0.83
C ASP A 658 -15.10 14.05 -0.43
N LEU A 659 -16.02 13.11 -0.31
CA LEU A 659 -16.88 12.64 -1.39
C LEU A 659 -17.80 13.77 -1.92
N THR A 660 -18.11 14.77 -1.10
CA THR A 660 -18.87 15.96 -1.51
C THR A 660 -18.05 16.97 -2.30
N GLN A 661 -16.74 16.75 -2.44
CA GLN A 661 -15.78 17.64 -3.09
C GLN A 661 -15.74 19.08 -2.51
N GLN A 662 -16.22 19.28 -1.28
CA GLN A 662 -16.18 20.59 -0.62
C GLN A 662 -14.78 20.88 -0.06
N VAL A 663 -14.07 19.83 0.36
CA VAL A 663 -12.68 19.89 0.84
C VAL A 663 -11.78 19.18 -0.16
N PRO A 664 -10.72 19.83 -0.68
CA PRO A 664 -9.78 19.19 -1.59
C PRO A 664 -9.00 18.07 -0.86
N PRO A 665 -8.68 16.96 -1.54
CA PRO A 665 -7.95 15.87 -0.93
C PRO A 665 -6.55 16.33 -0.49
N SER A 666 -6.18 15.95 0.73
CA SER A 666 -4.88 16.25 1.33
C SER A 666 -4.09 14.97 1.49
N SER A 667 -2.78 15.09 1.30
CA SER A 667 -1.86 13.96 1.19
C SER A 667 -0.99 13.85 2.43
N TYR A 668 -1.07 12.72 3.12
CA TYR A 668 -0.50 12.46 4.43
C TYR A 668 0.53 11.33 4.38
N SER A 669 1.59 11.44 5.18
CA SER A 669 2.48 10.32 5.45
C SER A 669 1.77 9.24 6.28
N PHE A 670 2.35 8.05 6.33
CA PHE A 670 1.83 6.96 7.17
C PHE A 670 1.81 7.34 8.66
N GLU A 671 2.86 8.01 9.17
CA GLU A 671 2.90 8.51 10.56
C GLU A 671 1.82 9.55 10.84
N GLU A 672 1.57 10.44 9.88
CA GLU A 672 0.51 11.46 9.97
C GLU A 672 -0.88 10.82 10.03
N ILE A 673 -1.14 9.80 9.19
CA ILE A 673 -2.40 9.03 9.25
C ILE A 673 -2.51 8.27 10.58
N LYS A 674 -1.43 7.63 11.03
CA LYS A 674 -1.42 6.93 12.33
C LYS A 674 -1.78 7.89 13.47
N LEU A 675 -1.25 9.11 13.45
CA LEU A 675 -1.58 10.17 14.41
C LEU A 675 -3.03 10.66 14.27
N VAL A 676 -3.50 10.96 13.05
CA VAL A 676 -4.87 11.40 12.77
C VAL A 676 -5.89 10.36 13.25
N LEU A 677 -5.66 9.09 12.93
CA LEU A 677 -6.51 7.98 13.37
C LEU A 677 -6.41 7.75 14.88
N ALA A 678 -5.24 7.94 15.49
CA ALA A 678 -5.09 7.85 16.94
C ALA A 678 -5.90 8.93 17.67
N VAL A 679 -5.84 10.18 17.20
CA VAL A 679 -6.63 11.29 17.75
C VAL A 679 -8.13 11.05 17.56
N LEU A 680 -8.51 10.41 16.45
CA LEU A 680 -9.90 10.07 16.17
C LEU A 680 -10.41 8.90 17.03
N ASN A 681 -9.58 7.87 17.30
CA ASN A 681 -10.07 6.58 17.80
C ASN A 681 -9.31 5.91 18.96
N ALA A 682 -8.06 6.26 19.27
CA ALA A 682 -7.25 5.54 20.25
C ALA A 682 -7.78 5.68 21.70
N SER A 683 -7.33 4.83 22.62
CA SER A 683 -7.47 5.06 24.07
C SER A 683 -6.43 6.08 24.57
N LYS A 684 -6.56 6.56 25.82
CA LYS A 684 -5.54 7.42 26.45
C LYS A 684 -4.17 6.72 26.53
N ASP A 685 -4.17 5.44 26.88
CA ASP A 685 -2.94 4.63 26.94
C ASP A 685 -2.33 4.45 25.55
N GLY A 686 -3.17 4.30 24.51
CA GLY A 686 -2.74 4.26 23.12
C GLY A 686 -2.04 5.54 22.67
N LEU A 687 -2.55 6.72 23.05
CA LEU A 687 -1.85 7.99 22.79
C LEU A 687 -0.52 8.10 23.54
N GLY A 688 -0.46 7.61 24.79
CA GLY A 688 0.79 7.53 25.55
C GLY A 688 1.84 6.65 24.88
N GLN A 689 1.42 5.50 24.34
CA GLN A 689 2.28 4.63 23.55
C GLN A 689 2.75 5.31 22.25
N LEU A 690 1.85 6.00 21.53
CA LEU A 690 2.21 6.72 20.31
C LEU A 690 3.29 7.76 20.54
N ARG A 691 3.21 8.50 21.66
CA ARG A 691 4.24 9.49 22.02
C ARG A 691 5.63 8.87 22.10
N VAL A 692 5.74 7.73 22.77
CA VAL A 692 7.02 7.01 22.97
C VAL A 692 7.51 6.43 21.65
N GLU A 693 6.61 5.83 20.84
CA GLU A 693 6.95 5.35 19.50
C GLU A 693 7.49 6.47 18.59
N MET A 694 6.89 7.66 18.67
CA MET A 694 7.33 8.85 17.92
C MET A 694 8.52 9.58 18.57
N ARG A 695 9.01 9.12 19.74
CA ARG A 695 10.12 9.72 20.52
C ARG A 695 9.96 11.20 20.85
N LEU A 696 8.73 11.59 21.17
CA LEU A 696 8.38 12.99 21.45
C LEU A 696 8.30 13.28 22.94
N THR A 697 8.69 14.50 23.33
CA THR A 697 8.32 15.03 24.66
C THR A 697 6.81 15.29 24.73
N GLN A 698 6.25 15.50 25.93
CA GLN A 698 4.83 15.82 26.06
C GLN A 698 4.46 17.11 25.30
N PHE A 699 5.32 18.14 25.36
CA PHE A 699 5.07 19.39 24.62
C PHE A 699 5.09 19.20 23.10
N GLU A 700 6.04 18.42 22.58
CA GLU A 700 6.12 18.11 21.15
C GLU A 700 4.91 17.29 20.68
N PHE A 701 4.51 16.30 21.48
CA PHE A 701 3.37 15.46 21.17
C PHE A 701 2.06 16.24 21.17
N GLU A 702 1.85 17.13 22.14
CA GLU A 702 0.68 18.01 22.15
C GLU A 702 0.58 18.88 20.90
N GLN A 703 1.70 19.42 20.40
CA GLN A 703 1.73 20.16 19.14
C GLN A 703 1.28 19.30 17.94
N ARG A 704 1.72 18.03 17.89
CA ARG A 704 1.31 17.08 16.85
C ARG A 704 -0.18 16.73 16.95
N ILE A 705 -0.68 16.50 18.16
CA ILE A 705 -2.10 16.25 18.42
C ILE A 705 -2.96 17.44 17.97
N ASP A 706 -2.54 18.67 18.25
CA ASP A 706 -3.29 19.86 17.84
C ASP A 706 -3.30 20.07 16.32
N TRP A 707 -2.17 19.78 15.64
CA TRP A 707 -2.12 19.69 14.18
C TRP A 707 -3.14 18.67 13.66
N ALA A 708 -3.18 17.45 14.21
CA ALA A 708 -4.09 16.41 13.77
C ALA A 708 -5.57 16.79 13.99
N LYS A 709 -5.89 17.45 15.12
CA LYS A 709 -7.25 17.98 15.37
C LYS A 709 -7.66 19.02 14.34
N GLN A 710 -6.75 19.93 13.96
CA GLN A 710 -7.05 20.95 12.95
C GLN A 710 -7.39 20.31 11.60
N HIS A 711 -6.65 19.26 11.21
CA HIS A 711 -6.90 18.52 9.98
C HIS A 711 -8.19 17.70 10.07
N LEU A 712 -8.48 17.02 11.18
CA LEU A 712 -9.76 16.32 11.36
C LEU A 712 -10.96 17.28 11.23
N ARG A 713 -10.86 18.46 11.85
CA ARG A 713 -11.91 19.49 11.76
C ARG A 713 -12.10 20.03 10.35
N SER A 714 -11.05 20.15 9.54
CA SER A 714 -11.20 20.58 8.13
C SER A 714 -12.02 19.57 7.33
N TYR A 715 -11.98 18.29 7.69
CA TYR A 715 -12.80 17.23 7.10
C TYR A 715 -14.13 16.98 7.85
N ARG A 716 -14.52 17.85 8.79
CA ARG A 716 -15.75 17.70 9.58
C ARG A 716 -15.80 16.40 10.41
N LEU A 717 -14.63 15.90 10.79
CA LEU A 717 -14.49 14.75 11.68
C LEU A 717 -14.28 15.25 13.12
N GLU A 718 -15.11 14.77 14.04
CA GLU A 718 -15.03 15.14 15.45
C GLU A 718 -13.97 14.29 16.18
N PRO A 719 -12.89 14.88 16.71
CA PRO A 719 -11.87 14.14 17.46
C PRO A 719 -12.43 13.65 18.81
N LYS A 720 -12.21 12.39 19.16
CA LYS A 720 -12.71 11.81 20.43
C LYS A 720 -12.02 12.36 21.69
N HIS A 721 -10.80 12.89 21.56
CA HIS A 721 -10.04 13.40 22.71
C HIS A 721 -10.04 14.93 22.75
N SER A 722 -10.78 15.50 23.71
CA SER A 722 -10.73 16.92 24.04
C SER A 722 -9.56 17.20 25.00
N SER A 723 -8.48 17.79 24.48
CA SER A 723 -7.30 18.32 25.20
C SER A 723 -6.54 17.35 26.13
N SER A 724 -5.21 17.43 26.14
CA SER A 724 -4.43 16.93 27.28
C SER A 724 -4.93 17.61 28.57
N LYS A 725 -4.77 16.97 29.73
CA LYS A 725 -5.15 17.57 31.02
C LYS A 725 -4.68 19.04 31.05
N PRO A 726 -5.51 20.00 31.48
CA PRO A 726 -5.04 21.36 31.65
C PRO A 726 -3.79 21.32 32.53
N MET A 727 -2.73 22.00 32.08
CA MET A 727 -1.50 22.08 32.86
C MET A 727 -1.85 22.55 34.27
N HIS A 728 -1.29 21.89 35.29
CA HIS A 728 -1.48 22.34 36.66
C HIS A 728 -1.03 23.80 36.78
N PRO A 729 -1.76 24.61 37.56
CA PRO A 729 -1.35 25.98 37.78
C PRO A 729 0.04 26.00 38.41
N ASP A 730 0.82 26.99 38.01
CA ASP A 730 2.16 27.17 38.58
C ASP A 730 2.06 27.49 40.08
N SER A 731 3.05 27.02 40.83
CA SER A 731 3.15 27.23 42.26
C SER A 731 3.40 28.71 42.56
N ALA A 732 2.76 29.24 43.60
CA ALA A 732 2.92 30.65 43.98
C ALA A 732 4.36 30.93 44.45
N LEU A 733 4.95 32.02 43.95
CA LEU A 733 6.26 32.52 44.35
C LEU A 733 6.12 33.88 45.02
N THR A 734 6.59 34.01 46.26
CA THR A 734 6.46 35.25 47.05
C THR A 734 7.76 36.03 47.23
N THR A 735 8.92 35.42 46.98
CA THR A 735 10.25 36.02 47.18
C THR A 735 11.27 35.48 46.19
N VAL A 736 12.36 36.23 45.95
CA VAL A 736 13.51 35.75 45.16
C VAL A 736 14.27 34.67 45.92
N ALA A 737 14.60 33.57 45.25
CA ALA A 737 15.38 32.49 45.84
C ALA A 737 16.82 32.92 46.12
N ALA A 738 17.33 32.57 47.30
CA ALA A 738 18.74 32.77 47.64
C ALA A 738 19.69 31.79 46.91
N LYS A 739 19.18 30.64 46.45
CA LYS A 739 19.92 29.61 45.71
C LYS A 739 19.30 29.34 44.34
N THR A 740 20.13 29.01 43.34
CA THR A 740 19.66 28.61 41.99
C THR A 740 18.68 27.44 42.08
N PHE A 741 17.50 27.62 41.49
CA PHE A 741 16.41 26.65 41.42
C PHE A 741 15.93 26.14 42.79
N ALA A 742 16.11 26.90 43.88
CA ALA A 742 15.75 26.47 45.24
C ALA A 742 14.32 25.90 45.35
N PHE A 743 13.36 26.49 44.64
CA PHE A 743 11.97 26.02 44.64
C PHE A 743 11.78 24.59 44.14
N PHE A 744 12.65 24.11 43.24
CA PHE A 744 12.63 22.74 42.71
C PHE A 744 13.15 21.69 43.70
N GLU A 745 13.61 22.09 44.89
CA GLU A 745 13.91 21.15 45.98
C GLU A 745 12.64 20.46 46.49
N GLN A 746 11.51 21.15 46.41
CA GLN A 746 10.20 20.58 46.71
C GLN A 746 9.70 19.75 45.52
N GLU A 747 9.45 18.46 45.73
CA GLU A 747 9.02 17.53 44.67
C GLU A 747 7.74 17.98 43.96
N GLY A 748 6.81 18.61 44.68
CA GLY A 748 5.54 19.10 44.14
C GLY A 748 5.57 20.47 43.47
N PHE A 749 6.70 21.19 43.46
CA PHE A 749 6.79 22.52 42.86
C PHE A 749 6.66 22.46 41.33
N SER A 750 5.81 23.31 40.76
CA SER A 750 5.59 23.39 39.31
C SER A 750 5.69 24.84 38.83
N ALA A 751 6.52 25.06 37.82
CA ALA A 751 6.60 26.30 37.03
C ALA A 751 6.38 26.02 35.53
N ARG A 752 5.70 24.90 35.23
CA ARG A 752 5.63 24.31 33.90
C ARG A 752 5.00 25.24 32.86
N HIS A 753 4.03 26.08 33.25
CA HIS A 753 3.38 27.00 32.30
C HIS A 753 4.37 28.07 31.80
N HIS A 754 5.04 28.77 32.72
CA HIS A 754 6.03 29.76 32.32
C HIS A 754 7.27 29.13 31.66
N LEU A 755 7.71 27.95 32.11
CA LEU A 755 8.83 27.26 31.46
C LEU A 755 8.50 26.78 30.04
N ARG A 756 7.23 26.50 29.73
CA ARG A 756 6.78 26.30 28.35
C ARG A 756 7.01 27.55 27.50
N SER A 757 6.78 28.75 28.05
CA SER A 757 7.08 30.01 27.36
C SER A 757 8.57 30.18 27.09
N LEU A 758 9.44 29.77 28.03
CA LEU A 758 10.89 29.74 27.80
C LEU A 758 11.26 28.75 26.69
N TYR A 759 10.75 27.52 26.73
CA TYR A 759 10.97 26.51 25.69
C TYR A 759 10.57 27.04 24.30
N LEU A 760 9.39 27.68 24.19
CA LEU A 760 8.91 28.26 22.94
C LEU A 760 9.79 29.44 22.48
N CYS A 761 10.23 30.30 23.40
CA CYS A 761 11.15 31.40 23.10
C CYS A 761 12.47 30.88 22.50
N LEU A 762 13.10 29.89 23.15
CA LEU A 762 14.33 29.24 22.67
C LEU A 762 14.12 28.61 21.28
N LYS A 763 13.02 27.87 21.11
CA LYS A 763 12.68 27.19 19.84
C LYS A 763 12.42 28.19 18.70
N GLN A 764 11.66 29.26 18.95
CA GLN A 764 11.36 30.30 17.96
C GLN A 764 12.58 31.11 17.56
N ALA A 765 13.51 31.34 18.49
CA ALA A 765 14.79 31.96 18.19
C ALA A 765 15.74 31.03 17.40
N GLY A 766 15.40 29.75 17.24
CA GLY A 766 16.27 28.77 16.58
C GLY A 766 17.50 28.42 17.42
N TYR A 767 17.36 28.40 18.75
CA TYR A 767 18.41 28.08 19.72
C TYR A 767 18.73 26.58 19.72
N ILE A 768 19.25 26.05 18.62
CA ILE A 768 19.65 24.65 18.47
C ILE A 768 21.14 24.55 18.14
N GLU A 769 21.77 23.43 18.47
CA GLU A 769 23.22 23.24 18.36
C GLU A 769 23.75 23.62 16.97
N SER A 770 23.10 23.15 15.91
CA SER A 770 23.53 23.40 14.53
C SER A 770 23.61 24.89 14.20
N ASN A 771 22.61 25.67 14.65
CA ASN A 771 22.53 27.11 14.39
C ASN A 771 23.55 27.88 15.25
N ILE A 772 23.72 27.47 16.51
CA ILE A 772 24.70 28.03 17.43
C ILE A 772 26.12 27.82 16.89
N CYS A 773 26.44 26.58 16.50
CA CYS A 773 27.73 26.20 15.93
C CYS A 773 28.03 26.95 14.63
N GLN A 774 27.04 27.05 13.73
CA GLN A 774 27.17 27.81 12.49
C GLN A 774 27.46 29.30 12.73
N LEU A 775 26.79 29.94 13.70
CA LEU A 775 27.00 31.35 14.03
C LEU A 775 28.37 31.62 14.65
N LEU A 776 28.85 30.71 15.51
CA LEU A 776 30.14 30.84 16.19
C LEU A 776 31.31 30.34 15.34
N GLY A 777 31.05 29.59 14.26
CA GLY A 777 32.08 28.99 13.41
C GLY A 777 32.81 27.83 14.08
N VAL A 778 32.10 27.07 14.92
CA VAL A 778 32.61 25.86 15.60
C VAL A 778 31.83 24.63 15.12
N THR A 779 32.35 23.43 15.35
CA THR A 779 31.70 22.18 14.91
C THR A 779 30.82 21.53 15.99
N SER A 780 30.92 22.00 17.23
CA SER A 780 30.13 21.53 18.39
C SER A 780 30.14 22.61 19.48
N GLN A 781 29.08 22.67 20.31
CA GLN A 781 29.02 23.61 21.45
C GLN A 781 30.17 23.41 22.45
N GLN A 782 30.73 22.20 22.51
CA GLN A 782 31.82 21.80 23.39
C GLN A 782 33.16 22.41 22.96
N GLN A 783 33.25 22.98 21.76
CA GLN A 783 34.42 23.72 21.26
C GLN A 783 34.40 25.21 21.62
N ILE A 784 33.37 25.69 22.33
CA ILE A 784 33.33 27.07 22.82
C ILE A 784 34.32 27.20 23.98
N GLU A 785 35.42 27.93 23.77
CA GLU A 785 36.47 28.12 24.78
C GLU A 785 36.36 29.48 25.51
N PRO A 786 36.78 29.57 26.79
CA PRO A 786 36.74 30.78 27.61
C PRO A 786 37.47 31.97 27.00
N THR A 787 38.61 31.70 26.39
CA THR A 787 39.52 32.68 25.80
C THR A 787 38.89 33.43 24.62
N TYR A 788 37.90 32.82 23.95
CA TYR A 788 37.22 33.40 22.80
C TYR A 788 35.83 33.97 23.13
N LEU A 789 35.32 33.89 24.36
CA LEU A 789 33.96 34.35 24.69
C LEU A 789 33.75 35.83 24.30
N HIS A 790 34.67 36.71 24.68
CA HIS A 790 34.63 38.12 24.31
C HIS A 790 34.82 38.35 22.81
N TYR A 791 35.60 37.48 22.14
CA TYR A 791 35.78 37.56 20.69
C TYR A 791 34.48 37.22 19.95
N TYR A 792 33.79 36.15 20.36
CA TYR A 792 32.51 35.76 19.81
C TYR A 792 31.47 36.86 19.97
N ASP A 793 31.36 37.42 21.19
CA ASP A 793 30.41 38.49 21.49
C ASP A 793 30.67 39.75 20.64
N ARG A 794 31.93 40.20 20.59
CA ARG A 794 32.30 41.48 19.99
C ARG A 794 32.41 41.45 18.46
N TYR A 795 32.81 40.33 17.87
CA TYR A 795 33.21 40.28 16.46
C TYR A 795 32.43 39.26 15.61
N ARG A 796 31.69 38.32 16.22
CA ARG A 796 30.96 37.28 15.47
C ARG A 796 29.44 37.40 15.58
N LEU A 797 28.92 37.62 16.79
CA LEU A 797 27.49 37.55 17.02
C LEU A 797 26.72 38.81 16.54
N PRO A 798 25.68 38.66 15.71
CA PRO A 798 24.85 39.79 15.26
C PRO A 798 23.90 40.28 16.38
N THR A 799 23.11 41.32 16.10
CA THR A 799 22.03 41.78 16.97
C THR A 799 20.71 41.08 16.61
N THR A 800 20.54 39.83 17.07
CA THR A 800 19.34 39.01 16.87
C THR A 800 18.95 38.32 18.18
N ALA A 801 17.70 37.84 18.29
CA ALA A 801 17.23 37.11 19.47
C ALA A 801 18.09 35.86 19.77
N LEU A 802 18.45 35.09 18.74
CA LEU A 802 19.37 33.95 18.87
C LEU A 802 20.72 34.36 19.45
N ALA A 803 21.32 35.42 18.90
CA ALA A 803 22.61 35.91 19.35
C ALA A 803 22.56 36.45 20.79
N ASP A 804 21.45 37.05 21.22
CA ASP A 804 21.26 37.50 22.59
C ASP A 804 21.09 36.34 23.57
N LEU A 805 20.40 35.28 23.18
CA LEU A 805 20.32 34.05 23.97
C LEU A 805 21.70 33.37 24.08
N ILE A 806 22.50 33.37 23.01
CA ILE A 806 23.88 32.86 23.05
C ILE A 806 24.75 33.70 23.99
N ARG A 807 24.63 35.04 23.93
CA ARG A 807 25.29 35.96 24.87
C ARG A 807 24.94 35.65 26.32
N LEU A 808 23.66 35.48 26.59
CA LEU A 808 23.13 35.29 27.93
C LEU A 808 23.51 33.93 28.54
N PHE A 809 23.37 32.85 27.77
CA PHE A 809 23.43 31.47 28.26
C PHE A 809 24.72 30.70 27.91
N LEU A 810 25.56 31.18 26.98
CA LEU A 810 26.81 30.47 26.63
C LEU A 810 28.04 31.35 26.75
N LEU A 811 27.93 32.65 26.44
CA LEU A 811 29.06 33.60 26.53
C LEU A 811 29.13 34.33 27.87
N ARG A 812 28.11 34.15 28.73
CA ARG A 812 28.06 34.70 30.09
C ARG A 812 28.06 36.24 30.12
N SER A 813 27.61 36.87 29.03
CA SER A 813 27.48 38.33 28.90
C SER A 813 26.23 38.82 29.62
N ALA A 814 26.33 39.99 30.27
CA ALA A 814 25.18 40.64 30.89
C ALA A 814 24.41 41.46 29.85
N LEU A 815 23.08 41.36 29.84
CA LEU A 815 22.21 42.09 28.93
C LEU A 815 21.38 43.15 29.69
N PRO A 816 21.03 44.28 29.03
CA PRO A 816 20.15 45.28 29.62
C PRO A 816 18.76 44.71 29.93
N GLU A 817 18.16 45.15 31.03
CA GLU A 817 16.83 44.70 31.49
C GLU A 817 15.76 44.83 30.41
N LEU A 818 15.73 45.95 29.68
CA LEU A 818 14.79 46.19 28.59
C LEU A 818 14.87 45.11 27.50
N LYS A 819 16.08 44.61 27.21
CA LYS A 819 16.32 43.60 26.19
C LYS A 819 15.79 42.24 26.63
N LEU A 820 16.03 41.87 27.88
CA LEU A 820 15.51 40.62 28.46
C LEU A 820 13.99 40.63 28.57
N ARG A 821 13.39 41.76 28.95
CA ARG A 821 11.92 41.93 28.96
C ARG A 821 11.32 41.82 27.56
N THR A 822 12.04 42.27 26.54
CA THR A 822 11.62 42.10 25.14
C THR A 822 11.69 40.63 24.69
N LEU A 823 12.73 39.89 25.11
CA LEU A 823 12.90 38.48 24.75
C LEU A 823 11.91 37.55 25.47
N PHE A 824 11.72 37.76 26.77
CA PHE A 824 10.97 36.83 27.62
C PHE A 824 9.55 37.31 27.95
N GLY A 825 9.27 38.61 27.84
CA GLY A 825 8.07 39.21 28.43
C GLY A 825 8.19 39.41 29.94
N GLU A 826 7.27 40.17 30.51
CA GLU A 826 7.27 40.59 31.92
C GLU A 826 7.20 39.42 32.91
N GLU A 827 6.24 38.51 32.70
CA GLU A 827 5.96 37.41 33.62
C GLU A 827 7.12 36.40 33.66
N LEU A 828 7.61 35.98 32.49
CA LEU A 828 8.72 35.04 32.41
C LEU A 828 10.03 35.69 32.92
N PHE A 829 10.31 36.94 32.57
CA PHE A 829 11.49 37.63 33.11
C PHE A 829 11.48 37.68 34.64
N SER A 830 10.34 38.03 35.24
CA SER A 830 10.16 38.04 36.70
C SER A 830 10.40 36.66 37.31
N LEU A 831 9.81 35.61 36.73
CA LEU A 831 10.00 34.24 37.18
C LEU A 831 11.46 33.81 37.13
N LEU A 832 12.15 34.06 36.00
CA LEU A 832 13.55 33.67 35.80
C LEU A 832 14.47 34.33 36.83
N GLY A 833 14.16 35.56 37.26
CA GLY A 833 14.81 36.20 38.40
C GLY A 833 14.46 35.54 39.73
N GLN A 834 13.17 35.25 39.99
CA GLN A 834 12.73 34.64 41.24
C GLN A 834 13.32 33.24 41.47
N ILE A 835 13.42 32.40 40.44
CA ILE A 835 14.01 31.05 40.56
C ILE A 835 15.55 31.06 40.59
N GLY A 836 16.17 32.23 40.53
CA GLY A 836 17.62 32.39 40.61
C GLY A 836 18.39 32.00 39.34
N LEU A 837 17.72 31.98 38.18
CA LEU A 837 18.35 31.74 36.88
C LEU A 837 18.97 33.03 36.32
N LEU A 838 18.29 34.16 36.48
CA LEU A 838 18.82 35.49 36.16
C LEU A 838 19.24 36.22 37.43
N ILE A 839 20.42 36.84 37.40
CA ILE A 839 20.98 37.63 38.49
C ILE A 839 21.37 39.02 38.01
N ARG A 840 21.35 40.00 38.92
CA ARG A 840 21.82 41.37 38.62
C ARG A 840 23.34 41.42 38.59
N ARG A 841 23.88 42.06 37.55
CA ARG A 841 25.30 42.41 37.39
C ARG A 841 25.40 43.90 37.03
N GLY A 842 25.54 44.74 38.05
CA GLY A 842 25.43 46.19 37.92
C GLY A 842 24.01 46.60 37.47
N GLU A 843 23.93 47.43 36.43
CA GLU A 843 22.66 47.86 35.79
C GLU A 843 22.08 46.81 34.82
N ASN A 844 22.82 45.74 34.55
CA ASN A 844 22.44 44.67 33.62
C ASN A 844 22.08 43.39 34.38
N TRP A 845 21.62 42.39 33.63
CA TRP A 845 21.26 41.07 34.13
C TRP A 845 22.03 39.99 33.37
N ALA A 846 22.51 38.98 34.08
CA ALA A 846 23.23 37.84 33.53
C ALA A 846 22.54 36.53 33.91
N SER A 847 22.86 35.44 33.22
CA SER A 847 22.46 34.10 33.67
C SER A 847 23.47 33.55 34.67
N ARG A 848 22.97 32.77 35.64
CA ARG A 848 23.77 32.02 36.61
C ARG A 848 24.03 30.56 36.17
N VAL A 849 23.48 30.17 35.01
CA VAL A 849 23.54 28.82 34.46
C VAL A 849 23.83 28.90 32.96
N ASP A 850 24.43 27.87 32.40
CA ASP A 850 24.41 27.67 30.95
C ASP A 850 23.11 26.97 30.56
N ILE A 851 22.57 27.27 29.38
CA ILE A 851 21.51 26.46 28.74
C ILE A 851 22.06 25.97 27.41
N VAL A 852 22.13 24.65 27.23
CA VAL A 852 22.63 24.03 26.00
C VAL A 852 21.55 23.20 25.32
N ASP A 853 21.60 23.12 23.99
CA ASP A 853 20.79 22.15 23.23
C ASP A 853 21.50 20.80 23.20
N VAL A 854 20.80 19.74 23.61
CA VAL A 854 21.27 18.35 23.59
C VAL A 854 20.19 17.50 22.93
N VAL A 855 20.42 17.09 21.68
CA VAL A 855 19.46 16.33 20.84
C VAL A 855 18.02 16.88 20.90
N GLY A 856 17.88 18.20 20.80
CA GLY A 856 16.58 18.89 20.81
C GLY A 856 15.97 19.09 22.20
N LEU A 857 16.73 18.88 23.28
CA LEU A 857 16.35 19.19 24.66
C LEU A 857 17.21 20.33 25.19
N TYR A 858 16.60 21.29 25.89
CA TYR A 858 17.31 22.39 26.54
C TYR A 858 17.71 22.01 27.95
N ILE A 859 19.01 21.93 28.21
CA ILE A 859 19.55 21.46 29.48
C ILE A 859 20.28 22.62 30.15
N ALA A 860 19.80 23.03 31.31
CA ALA A 860 20.51 23.94 32.18
C ALA A 860 21.57 23.20 33.00
N THR A 861 22.75 23.79 33.15
CA THR A 861 23.85 23.30 34.00
C THR A 861 24.55 24.47 34.69
N ASP A 862 25.38 24.21 35.70
CA ASP A 862 26.32 25.25 36.12
C ASP A 862 27.29 25.58 34.99
N HIS A 863 27.88 26.78 35.04
CA HIS A 863 28.79 27.24 34.01
C HIS A 863 30.00 26.30 33.90
N ARG A 864 30.40 25.97 32.66
CA ARG A 864 31.57 25.11 32.42
C ARG A 864 32.86 25.64 33.05
N TYR A 865 32.99 26.96 33.14
CA TYR A 865 34.14 27.65 33.71
C TYR A 865 33.67 28.67 34.74
N LEU A 866 33.96 28.42 36.02
CA LEU A 866 33.64 29.29 37.15
C LEU A 866 34.74 30.36 37.27
N MET A 867 34.57 31.50 36.62
CA MET A 867 35.59 32.55 36.45
C MET A 867 35.22 33.90 37.07
N LEU A 868 33.96 34.09 37.47
CA LEU A 868 33.43 35.32 38.05
C LEU A 868 33.16 35.11 39.55
N GLU A 869 33.23 36.17 40.35
CA GLU A 869 32.97 36.10 41.80
C GLU A 869 31.60 35.49 42.11
N GLU A 870 30.58 35.76 41.29
CA GLU A 870 29.24 35.18 41.47
C GLU A 870 29.13 33.68 41.18
N ASP A 871 30.17 33.08 40.58
CA ASP A 871 30.27 31.63 40.34
C ASP A 871 30.70 30.86 41.60
N GLU A 872 31.15 31.54 42.66
CA GLU A 872 31.45 30.88 43.94
C GLU A 872 30.17 30.27 44.53
N LEU A 873 30.16 28.95 44.68
CA LEU A 873 29.01 28.20 45.19
C LEU A 873 29.24 27.78 46.64
N SER A 874 28.18 27.89 47.45
CA SER A 874 28.13 27.37 48.83
C SER A 874 27.65 25.91 48.90
N GLU A 875 27.53 25.24 47.75
CA GLU A 875 27.02 23.89 47.59
C GLU A 875 27.72 23.20 46.41
N ASP A 876 27.61 21.87 46.34
CA ASP A 876 28.25 21.07 45.29
C ASP A 876 27.73 21.46 43.89
N PRO A 877 28.61 21.86 42.94
CA PRO A 877 28.23 22.20 41.57
C PRO A 877 27.59 21.03 40.80
N VAL A 878 26.77 21.35 39.80
CA VAL A 878 26.20 20.41 38.83
C VAL A 878 27.05 20.43 37.56
N MET A 879 27.49 19.26 37.14
CA MET A 879 28.36 19.09 35.97
C MET A 879 27.77 19.74 34.71
N TYR A 880 28.60 20.48 33.98
CA TYR A 880 28.29 21.00 32.64
C TYR A 880 28.17 19.86 31.62
N ILE A 881 27.58 20.11 30.44
CA ILE A 881 27.49 19.09 29.39
C ILE A 881 28.84 18.93 28.66
N GLY A 882 29.66 18.01 29.18
CA GLY A 882 30.90 17.58 28.58
C GLY A 882 30.73 16.50 27.50
N MET A 883 31.85 16.08 26.93
CA MET A 883 31.89 14.96 25.97
C MET A 883 31.52 13.62 26.63
N ASP A 884 31.61 13.52 27.95
CA ASP A 884 31.10 12.41 28.75
C ASP A 884 29.59 12.25 28.63
N SER A 885 28.88 13.30 28.99
CA SER A 885 27.43 13.38 28.99
C SER A 885 26.89 13.20 27.57
N LEU A 886 27.43 13.94 26.61
CA LEU A 886 27.00 13.88 25.21
C LEU A 886 27.35 12.53 24.56
N GLY A 887 28.53 12.00 24.86
CA GLY A 887 28.98 10.73 24.33
C GLY A 887 28.13 9.56 24.82
N LEU A 888 27.68 9.57 26.08
CA LEU A 888 26.74 8.55 26.59
C LEU A 888 25.37 8.66 25.90
N VAL A 889 24.86 9.87 25.69
CA VAL A 889 23.62 10.13 24.92
C VAL A 889 23.70 9.54 23.51
N HIS A 890 24.85 9.66 22.87
CA HIS A 890 25.09 9.18 21.51
C HIS A 890 25.41 7.69 21.43
N THR A 891 25.90 7.08 22.51
CA THR A 891 26.31 5.67 22.54
C THR A 891 25.20 4.75 23.02
N ALA A 892 24.40 5.17 24.00
CA ALA A 892 23.35 4.34 24.59
C ALA A 892 22.20 4.05 23.59
N PRO A 893 21.85 2.77 23.34
CA PRO A 893 20.66 2.34 22.59
C PRO A 893 19.36 2.97 23.08
N GLN A 894 18.64 3.59 22.14
CA GLN A 894 17.39 4.32 22.39
C GLN A 894 16.15 3.53 21.92
N SER A 895 16.10 2.23 22.21
CA SER A 895 14.95 1.37 21.91
C SER A 895 13.79 1.63 22.89
N THR A 896 12.55 1.46 22.43
CA THR A 896 11.37 1.60 23.30
C THR A 896 11.43 0.63 24.47
N VAL A 897 11.37 1.16 25.69
CA VAL A 897 11.46 0.36 26.93
C VAL A 897 10.42 0.79 27.97
N SER A 898 10.16 -0.07 28.95
CA SER A 898 9.20 0.23 30.01
C SER A 898 9.82 1.15 31.06
N ARG A 899 10.99 0.78 31.62
CA ARG A 899 11.62 1.55 32.71
C ARG A 899 13.11 1.76 32.45
N VAL A 900 13.57 2.99 32.65
CA VAL A 900 15.00 3.36 32.62
C VAL A 900 15.41 3.91 33.98
N LEU A 901 16.60 3.52 34.44
CA LEU A 901 17.27 4.11 35.60
C LEU A 901 18.46 4.93 35.12
N ASP A 902 18.58 6.16 35.59
CA ASP A 902 19.67 7.09 35.31
C ASP A 902 20.38 7.42 36.64
N LEU A 903 21.57 6.85 36.82
CA LEU A 903 22.38 6.98 38.02
C LEU A 903 23.39 8.11 37.89
N CYS A 904 23.59 8.83 38.99
CA CYS A 904 24.43 10.03 39.02
C CYS A 904 23.91 11.06 38.00
N CYS A 905 22.59 11.33 38.06
CA CYS A 905 21.89 12.00 36.97
C CYS A 905 22.38 13.43 36.71
N GLY A 906 22.98 14.11 37.69
CA GLY A 906 23.54 15.46 37.52
C GLY A 906 22.50 16.47 37.04
N SER A 907 22.63 16.93 35.80
CA SER A 907 21.65 17.82 35.14
C SER A 907 20.37 17.10 34.66
N GLY A 908 20.35 15.76 34.73
CA GLY A 908 19.28 14.88 34.29
C GLY A 908 19.36 14.51 32.81
N VAL A 909 20.42 14.90 32.10
CA VAL A 909 20.51 14.79 30.63
C VAL A 909 20.23 13.38 30.11
N GLN A 910 20.75 12.33 30.76
CA GLN A 910 20.54 10.95 30.32
C GLN A 910 19.08 10.53 30.50
N GLY A 911 18.51 10.77 31.69
CA GLY A 911 17.11 10.46 31.98
C GLY A 911 16.13 11.25 31.11
N LEU A 912 16.42 12.51 30.80
CA LEU A 912 15.58 13.35 29.96
C LEU A 912 15.58 12.88 28.50
N VAL A 913 16.74 12.48 27.96
CA VAL A 913 16.81 11.83 26.64
C VAL A 913 16.07 10.49 26.69
N ALA A 914 16.24 9.72 27.77
CA ALA A 914 15.54 8.46 27.97
C ALA A 914 14.02 8.57 28.01
N SER A 915 13.48 9.70 28.47
CA SER A 915 12.04 9.93 28.57
C SER A 915 11.32 9.93 27.21
N ARG A 916 12.06 10.11 26.11
CA ARG A 916 11.55 10.01 24.74
C ARG A 916 11.28 8.55 24.33
N TYR A 917 12.05 7.60 24.83
CA TYR A 917 11.93 6.17 24.47
C TYR A 917 11.53 5.25 25.65
N ALA A 918 11.38 5.78 26.86
CA ALA A 918 10.95 5.05 28.05
C ALA A 918 9.52 5.43 28.47
N ARG A 919 8.74 4.46 28.95
CA ARG A 919 7.44 4.76 29.59
C ARG A 919 7.62 5.45 30.94
N GLU A 920 8.62 5.06 31.71
CA GLU A 920 8.99 5.67 32.98
C GLU A 920 10.52 5.77 33.09
N VAL A 921 10.99 6.89 33.61
CA VAL A 921 12.40 7.10 33.95
C VAL A 921 12.52 7.42 35.44
N LEU A 922 13.51 6.80 36.08
CA LEU A 922 13.93 7.11 37.43
C LEU A 922 15.35 7.66 37.37
N SER A 923 15.59 8.84 37.90
CA SER A 923 16.92 9.45 37.98
C SER A 923 17.31 9.62 39.44
N VAL A 924 18.53 9.22 39.79
CA VAL A 924 19.04 9.25 41.16
C VAL A 924 20.36 10.03 41.21
N ASP A 925 20.48 10.92 42.18
CA ASP A 925 21.72 11.62 42.47
C ASP A 925 21.85 11.85 43.98
N ILE A 926 23.09 11.92 44.47
CA ILE A 926 23.39 12.20 45.88
C ILE A 926 23.47 13.72 46.15
N ASN A 927 23.66 14.53 45.11
CA ASN A 927 23.71 15.98 45.21
C ASN A 927 22.30 16.59 45.15
N PRO A 928 21.81 17.25 46.23
CA PRO A 928 20.51 17.90 46.21
C PRO A 928 20.40 19.00 45.15
N ARG A 929 21.50 19.67 44.76
CA ARG A 929 21.51 20.66 43.67
C ARG A 929 21.23 20.00 42.31
N ALA A 930 21.83 18.84 42.05
CA ALA A 930 21.58 18.06 40.83
C ALA A 930 20.09 17.72 40.66
N ILE A 931 19.43 17.34 41.75
CA ILE A 931 17.98 17.08 41.75
C ILE A 931 17.16 18.34 41.38
N ARG A 932 17.56 19.53 41.85
CA ARG A 932 16.87 20.79 41.47
C ARG A 932 17.03 21.11 39.99
N PHE A 933 18.25 20.98 39.46
CA PHE A 933 18.53 21.18 38.03
C PHE A 933 17.77 20.18 37.17
N SER A 934 17.79 18.91 37.54
CA SER A 934 17.11 17.84 36.81
C SER A 934 15.59 18.05 36.76
N ARG A 935 14.98 18.47 37.88
CA ARG A 935 13.54 18.82 37.94
C ARG A 935 13.21 20.07 37.10
N PHE A 936 14.06 21.10 37.14
CA PHE A 936 13.92 22.28 36.28
C PHE A 936 13.99 21.89 34.80
N ASN A 937 15.01 21.12 34.41
CA ASN A 937 15.23 20.66 33.04
C ASN A 937 14.08 19.78 32.54
N ALA A 938 13.51 18.92 33.38
CA ALA A 938 12.30 18.16 33.05
C ALA A 938 11.13 19.08 32.73
N GLN A 939 10.83 20.06 33.60
CA GLN A 939 9.72 20.97 33.37
C GLN A 939 9.93 21.89 32.17
N LEU A 940 11.17 22.35 31.92
CA LEU A 940 11.54 23.14 30.74
C LEU A 940 11.26 22.39 29.44
N ASN A 941 11.60 21.10 29.38
CA ASN A 941 11.35 20.27 28.20
C ASN A 941 9.95 19.65 28.17
N GLY A 942 9.10 19.95 29.16
CA GLY A 942 7.76 19.42 29.28
C GLY A 942 7.72 17.92 29.59
N ILE A 943 8.75 17.35 30.19
CA ILE A 943 8.82 15.91 30.49
C ILE A 943 8.18 15.62 31.86
N ASP A 944 7.26 14.65 31.92
CA ASP A 944 6.56 14.23 33.15
C ASP A 944 6.66 12.74 33.48
N ASN A 945 7.16 11.93 32.56
CA ASN A 945 7.40 10.50 32.76
C ASN A 945 8.76 10.22 33.42
N ILE A 946 9.30 11.18 34.16
CA ILE A 946 10.57 11.06 34.89
C ILE A 946 10.39 11.46 36.35
N ARG A 947 11.02 10.71 37.25
CA ARG A 947 11.08 11.01 38.69
C ARG A 947 12.52 11.16 39.14
N PHE A 948 12.76 12.11 40.04
CA PHE A 948 14.10 12.42 40.55
C PHE A 948 14.16 12.17 42.04
N HIS A 949 15.10 11.33 42.47
CA HIS A 949 15.30 10.95 43.87
C HIS A 949 16.69 11.32 44.35
N LEU A 950 16.73 11.91 45.55
CA LEU A 950 17.97 12.10 46.30
C LEU A 950 18.35 10.77 46.98
N GLY A 951 19.53 10.22 46.67
CA GLY A 951 19.99 8.95 47.26
C GLY A 951 21.34 8.47 46.73
N ASP A 952 21.95 7.50 47.41
CA ASP A 952 23.18 6.85 46.94
C ASP A 952 22.84 5.71 45.97
N LEU A 953 23.21 5.87 44.69
CA LEU A 953 23.05 4.91 43.61
C LEU A 953 21.66 4.22 43.59
N TYR A 954 21.58 2.94 43.96
CA TYR A 954 20.37 2.13 43.87
C TYR A 954 19.46 2.23 45.11
N GLU A 955 19.87 2.89 46.20
CA GLU A 955 19.09 2.93 47.45
C GLU A 955 17.70 3.54 47.26
N ALA A 956 17.57 4.50 46.35
CA ALA A 956 16.31 5.14 46.00
C ALA A 956 15.60 4.48 44.80
N ALA A 957 16.18 3.43 44.21
CA ALA A 957 15.69 2.76 43.01
C ALA A 957 15.05 1.41 43.32
N SER A 958 13.73 1.34 43.24
CA SER A 958 12.97 0.08 43.44
C SER A 958 12.55 -0.58 42.13
N GLY A 959 12.62 -1.92 42.13
CA GLY A 959 12.23 -2.79 41.02
C GLY A 959 13.29 -2.94 39.92
N TYR A 960 12.86 -3.52 38.81
CA TYR A 960 13.71 -3.82 37.65
C TYR A 960 13.60 -2.74 36.56
N PHE A 961 14.69 -2.57 35.81
CA PHE A 961 14.84 -1.61 34.74
C PHE A 961 15.33 -2.31 33.47
N ASN A 962 14.79 -1.91 32.32
CA ASN A 962 15.24 -2.43 31.03
C ASN A 962 16.61 -1.86 30.66
N THR A 963 16.86 -0.60 31.04
CA THR A 963 18.13 0.08 30.81
C THR A 963 18.56 0.81 32.07
N ILE A 964 19.84 0.69 32.43
CA ILE A 964 20.50 1.51 33.43
C ILE A 964 21.56 2.34 32.70
N LEU A 965 21.50 3.66 32.86
CA LEU A 965 22.47 4.62 32.38
C LEU A 965 23.24 5.16 33.59
N ALA A 966 24.55 5.38 33.44
CA ALA A 966 25.33 6.01 34.49
C ALA A 966 26.42 6.93 33.92
N ASN A 967 26.47 8.15 34.45
CA ASN A 967 27.59 9.08 34.28
C ASN A 967 28.19 9.40 35.66
N PRO A 968 28.91 8.45 36.28
CA PRO A 968 29.42 8.62 37.62
C PRO A 968 30.63 9.57 37.66
N PRO A 969 31.04 10.02 38.85
CA PRO A 969 32.38 10.56 39.07
C PRO A 969 33.42 9.45 38.82
N PHE A 970 34.31 9.63 37.84
CA PHE A 970 35.23 8.58 37.39
C PHE A 970 36.68 9.05 37.24
N VAL A 971 37.00 10.33 37.46
CA VAL A 971 38.37 10.86 37.29
C VAL A 971 39.25 10.35 38.42
N PRO A 972 40.37 9.65 38.13
CA PRO A 972 41.37 9.30 39.14
C PRO A 972 41.98 10.56 39.76
N SER A 973 41.66 10.86 41.02
CA SER A 973 41.97 12.14 41.66
C SER A 973 42.64 11.97 43.02
N PRO A 974 43.64 12.81 43.37
CA PRO A 974 44.25 12.84 44.70
C PRO A 974 43.33 13.38 45.80
N SER A 975 42.22 14.04 45.44
CA SER A 975 41.22 14.59 46.38
C SER A 975 39.80 14.14 46.03
N ARG A 976 38.84 14.46 46.89
CA ARG A 976 37.40 14.20 46.68
C ARG A 976 36.57 15.48 46.79
N ASP A 977 37.20 16.63 46.57
CA ASP A 977 36.57 17.94 46.76
C ASP A 977 35.54 18.22 45.65
N CYS A 978 35.76 17.70 44.45
CA CYS A 978 34.85 17.86 43.31
C CYS A 978 34.02 16.58 43.10
N ARG A 979 32.93 16.45 43.86
CA ARG A 979 32.12 15.22 43.91
C ARG A 979 31.55 14.74 42.58
N PHE A 980 31.29 15.62 41.61
CA PHE A 980 30.76 15.19 40.30
C PHE A 980 31.86 14.63 39.38
N ARG A 981 33.14 14.88 39.70
CA ARG A 981 34.30 14.53 38.86
C ARG A 981 35.15 13.43 39.49
N ASP A 982 35.49 13.58 40.78
CA ASP A 982 36.51 12.80 41.47
C ASP A 982 36.00 11.40 41.84
N GLY A 983 36.50 10.37 41.16
CA GLY A 983 36.13 8.96 41.36
C GLY A 983 36.98 8.20 42.39
N GLY A 984 37.75 8.92 43.22
CA GLY A 984 38.75 8.37 44.14
C GLY A 984 40.14 8.19 43.50
N ALA A 985 41.07 7.58 44.24
CA ALA A 985 42.48 7.48 43.84
C ALA A 985 42.69 6.77 42.49
N THR A 986 41.86 5.76 42.21
CA THR A 986 41.87 5.00 40.96
C THR A 986 40.78 5.43 39.97
N GLY A 987 39.81 6.24 40.39
CA GLY A 987 38.62 6.57 39.58
C GLY A 987 37.57 5.45 39.49
N GLU A 988 37.83 4.25 40.03
CA GLU A 988 37.01 3.04 39.79
C GLU A 988 36.07 2.67 40.95
N ASP A 989 36.12 3.38 42.08
CA ASP A 989 35.39 3.04 43.31
C ASP A 989 33.87 2.97 43.07
N ILE A 990 33.32 4.03 42.46
CA ILE A 990 31.89 4.15 42.16
C ILE A 990 31.53 3.26 40.97
N LEU A 991 32.41 3.20 39.96
CA LEU A 991 32.23 2.38 38.76
C LEU A 991 32.01 0.90 39.11
N ALA A 992 32.88 0.35 39.97
CA ALA A 992 32.81 -1.04 40.41
C ALA A 992 31.50 -1.34 41.16
N ARG A 993 31.01 -0.41 41.99
CA ARG A 993 29.73 -0.53 42.70
C ARG A 993 28.56 -0.55 41.73
N ILE A 994 28.51 0.39 40.79
CA ILE A 994 27.46 0.46 39.77
C ILE A 994 27.36 -0.87 39.00
N ILE A 995 28.49 -1.36 38.49
CA ILE A 995 28.52 -2.63 37.74
C ILE A 995 28.08 -3.80 38.63
N SER A 996 28.58 -3.89 39.87
CA SER A 996 28.28 -5.00 40.78
C SER A 996 26.82 -5.06 41.20
N GLU A 997 26.21 -3.90 41.48
CA GLU A 997 24.85 -3.79 42.00
C GLU A 997 23.81 -3.84 40.87
N SER A 998 24.16 -3.38 39.65
CA SER A 998 23.25 -3.38 38.48
C SER A 998 22.58 -4.73 38.19
N ALA A 999 23.28 -5.84 38.45
CA ALA A 999 22.78 -7.20 38.27
C ALA A 999 21.45 -7.46 38.99
N ASN A 1000 21.21 -6.82 40.15
CA ASN A 1000 19.99 -6.99 40.94
C ASN A 1000 18.83 -6.10 40.47
N HIS A 1001 19.11 -5.16 39.57
CA HIS A 1001 18.16 -4.13 39.14
C HIS A 1001 17.85 -4.20 37.63
N LEU A 1002 18.54 -5.04 36.86
CA LEU A 1002 18.23 -5.26 35.45
C LEU A 1002 17.07 -6.25 35.29
N ALA A 1003 16.12 -5.91 34.41
CA ALA A 1003 15.14 -6.85 33.91
C ALA A 1003 15.83 -7.92 33.03
N PRO A 1004 15.20 -9.07 32.75
CA PRO A 1004 15.73 -10.02 31.76
C PRO A 1004 16.04 -9.32 30.43
N HIS A 1005 17.20 -9.62 29.85
CA HIS A 1005 17.77 -8.92 28.68
C HIS A 1005 18.04 -7.42 28.89
N GLY A 1006 18.10 -6.99 30.14
CA GLY A 1006 18.38 -5.62 30.55
C GLY A 1006 19.82 -5.22 30.25
N ARG A 1007 20.04 -3.91 30.11
CA ARG A 1007 21.30 -3.35 29.65
C ARG A 1007 21.82 -2.26 30.58
N LEU A 1008 23.12 -2.25 30.82
CA LEU A 1008 23.83 -1.21 31.56
C LEU A 1008 24.78 -0.46 30.61
N PHE A 1009 24.71 0.87 30.60
CA PHE A 1009 25.60 1.74 29.85
C PHE A 1009 26.25 2.76 30.80
N ILE A 1010 27.58 2.80 30.79
CA ILE A 1010 28.35 3.68 31.67
C ILE A 1010 29.38 4.42 30.83
N VAL A 1011 29.54 5.72 31.06
CA VAL A 1011 30.70 6.49 30.60
C VAL A 1011 31.72 6.61 31.72
N THR A 1012 33.00 6.43 31.41
CA THR A 1012 34.07 6.43 32.42
C THR A 1012 35.43 6.75 31.82
N ASP A 1013 36.37 7.14 32.68
CA ASP A 1013 37.78 6.95 32.39
C ASP A 1013 38.15 5.47 32.62
N LEU A 1014 38.68 4.85 31.58
CA LEU A 1014 39.15 3.49 31.49
C LEU A 1014 40.62 3.41 31.90
N VAL A 1015 40.87 3.07 33.16
CA VAL A 1015 42.22 2.95 33.73
C VAL A 1015 42.81 1.58 33.40
N ASN A 1016 43.99 1.55 32.78
CA ASN A 1016 44.68 0.31 32.40
C ASN A 1016 43.78 -0.59 31.53
N LEU A 1017 43.45 -0.13 30.31
CA LEU A 1017 42.47 -0.77 29.41
C LEU A 1017 42.65 -2.29 29.27
N SER A 1018 43.90 -2.78 29.20
CA SER A 1018 44.24 -4.20 29.10
C SER A 1018 43.76 -5.07 30.26
N ALA A 1019 43.43 -4.47 31.41
CA ALA A 1019 42.91 -5.17 32.58
C ALA A 1019 41.37 -5.28 32.62
N TYR A 1020 40.64 -4.65 31.69
CA TYR A 1020 39.17 -4.53 31.81
C TYR A 1020 38.40 -5.84 31.71
N GLU A 1021 38.88 -6.82 30.94
CA GLU A 1021 38.26 -8.14 30.91
C GLU A 1021 38.24 -8.78 32.31
N ALA A 1022 39.39 -8.75 33.00
CA ALA A 1022 39.51 -9.27 34.35
C ALA A 1022 38.73 -8.44 35.38
N LYS A 1023 38.73 -7.10 35.23
CA LYS A 1023 37.97 -6.20 36.10
C LYS A 1023 36.47 -6.43 35.97
N LEU A 1024 35.92 -6.48 34.76
CA LEU A 1024 34.50 -6.72 34.53
C LEU A 1024 34.08 -8.11 34.99
N LYS A 1025 34.90 -9.14 34.75
CA LYS A 1025 34.66 -10.50 35.29
C LYS A 1025 34.58 -10.53 36.82
N ARG A 1026 35.32 -9.65 37.51
CA ARG A 1026 35.29 -9.52 38.97
C ARG A 1026 34.10 -8.69 39.48
N TRP A 1027 33.74 -7.62 38.77
CA TRP A 1027 32.69 -6.70 39.20
C TRP A 1027 31.29 -7.19 38.83
N TRP A 1028 31.11 -7.75 37.64
CA TRP A 1028 29.80 -8.21 37.18
C TRP A 1028 29.32 -9.43 37.99
N ARG A 1029 28.12 -9.32 38.58
CA ARG A 1029 27.50 -10.37 39.42
C ARG A 1029 26.22 -10.97 38.82
N GLY A 1030 25.87 -10.62 37.59
CA GLY A 1030 24.57 -10.94 36.96
C GLY A 1030 24.55 -12.14 36.03
N GLY A 1031 25.50 -13.07 36.15
CA GLY A 1031 25.55 -14.29 35.33
C GLY A 1031 26.10 -14.05 33.91
N ALA A 1032 25.56 -14.74 32.92
CA ALA A 1032 25.99 -14.60 31.52
C ALA A 1032 25.65 -13.20 30.98
N ALA A 1033 26.61 -12.57 30.28
CA ALA A 1033 26.43 -11.26 29.68
C ALA A 1033 27.35 -11.05 28.48
N HIS A 1034 26.91 -10.23 27.53
CA HIS A 1034 27.78 -9.63 26.52
C HIS A 1034 28.32 -8.29 27.04
N GLN A 1035 29.64 -8.16 27.04
CA GLN A 1035 30.37 -7.00 27.56
C GLN A 1035 31.14 -6.34 26.43
N LEU A 1036 30.90 -5.05 26.22
CA LEU A 1036 31.57 -4.24 25.21
C LEU A 1036 32.20 -3.02 25.86
N VAL A 1037 33.51 -2.84 25.65
CA VAL A 1037 34.27 -1.67 26.10
C VAL A 1037 34.69 -0.86 24.88
N LEU A 1038 34.27 0.40 24.85
CA LEU A 1038 34.62 1.35 23.80
C LEU A 1038 35.61 2.34 24.38
N SER A 1039 36.83 2.33 23.88
CA SER A 1039 37.89 3.25 24.29
C SER A 1039 38.06 4.37 23.27
N THR A 1040 38.52 5.52 23.74
CA THR A 1040 39.06 6.60 22.91
C THR A 1040 40.56 6.74 23.21
N ALA A 1041 41.21 7.78 22.67
CA ALA A 1041 42.65 7.95 22.76
C ALA A 1041 43.23 7.84 24.19
N ASP A 1042 44.47 7.35 24.27
CA ASP A 1042 45.20 7.14 25.53
C ASP A 1042 45.86 8.44 26.01
N ARG A 1043 45.88 8.66 27.34
CA ARG A 1043 46.59 9.75 28.02
C ARG A 1043 47.59 9.14 29.01
N ASN A 1044 48.85 9.50 28.87
CA ASN A 1044 49.87 9.21 29.88
C ASN A 1044 49.70 10.11 31.11
N ASP A 1045 50.50 9.85 32.14
CA ASP A 1045 50.52 10.58 33.41
C ASP A 1045 50.52 12.11 33.25
N ILE A 1046 51.36 12.66 32.36
CA ILE A 1046 51.41 14.10 32.09
C ILE A 1046 50.17 14.58 31.31
N LEU A 1047 49.84 13.95 30.18
CA LEU A 1047 48.71 14.37 29.33
C LEU A 1047 47.36 14.28 30.07
N PHE A 1048 47.25 13.38 31.04
CA PHE A 1048 46.11 13.25 31.93
C PHE A 1048 46.12 14.30 33.04
N SER A 1049 47.23 14.46 33.76
CA SER A 1049 47.28 15.30 34.98
C SER A 1049 47.15 16.78 34.68
N VAL A 1050 47.77 17.25 33.58
CA VAL A 1050 47.92 18.69 33.39
C VAL A 1050 46.58 19.45 33.21
N PRO A 1051 45.59 18.96 32.44
CA PRO A 1051 44.27 19.57 32.37
C PRO A 1051 43.55 19.76 33.72
N HIS A 1052 43.97 19.03 34.75
CA HIS A 1052 43.39 19.09 36.09
C HIS A 1052 44.12 20.03 37.06
N CYS A 1053 45.30 20.53 36.70
CA CYS A 1053 46.16 21.35 37.55
C CYS A 1053 45.96 22.87 37.35
N HIS A 1054 44.81 23.31 36.84
CA HIS A 1054 44.61 24.70 36.42
C HIS A 1054 43.61 25.45 37.29
N SER A 1055 44.08 26.51 37.95
CA SER A 1055 43.23 27.65 38.33
C SER A 1055 43.52 28.83 37.39
N ALA A 1056 42.48 29.36 36.75
CA ALA A 1056 42.64 30.39 35.72
C ALA A 1056 43.22 31.68 36.34
N PHE A 1057 44.40 32.09 35.85
CA PHE A 1057 45.03 33.41 36.05
C PHE A 1057 45.46 33.81 37.48
N ASN A 1058 45.28 32.96 38.49
CA ASN A 1058 45.65 33.25 39.89
C ASN A 1058 46.64 32.24 40.51
N GLN A 1059 47.12 31.26 39.74
CA GLN A 1059 48.11 30.28 40.21
C GLN A 1059 49.54 30.75 39.95
N THR A 1060 50.39 30.70 40.97
CA THR A 1060 51.84 30.85 40.79
C THR A 1060 52.44 29.60 40.12
N PRO A 1061 53.58 29.71 39.40
CA PRO A 1061 54.28 28.54 38.85
C PRO A 1061 54.61 27.48 39.90
N GLU A 1062 54.92 27.89 41.13
CA GLU A 1062 55.20 27.01 42.26
C GLU A 1062 53.95 26.24 42.70
N GLU A 1063 52.80 26.91 42.83
CA GLU A 1063 51.51 26.27 43.16
C GLU A 1063 51.05 25.30 42.07
N TYR A 1064 51.24 25.67 40.80
CA TYR A 1064 50.96 24.79 39.66
C TYR A 1064 51.84 23.55 39.65
N THR A 1065 53.14 23.71 39.93
CA THR A 1065 54.09 22.58 39.99
C THR A 1065 53.75 21.66 41.16
N ALA A 1066 53.41 22.22 42.33
CA ALA A 1066 53.00 21.43 43.49
C ALA A 1066 51.72 20.63 43.25
N GLU A 1067 50.73 21.22 42.57
CA GLU A 1067 49.50 20.53 42.18
C GLU A 1067 49.81 19.43 41.15
N LEU A 1068 50.60 19.72 40.13
CA LEU A 1068 51.02 18.72 39.12
C LEU A 1068 51.75 17.53 39.75
N ASP A 1069 52.68 17.79 40.68
CA ASP A 1069 53.38 16.74 41.43
C ASP A 1069 52.40 15.88 42.25
N GLN A 1070 51.37 16.48 42.84
CA GLN A 1070 50.33 15.75 43.58
C GLN A 1070 49.52 14.81 42.67
N TRP A 1071 49.12 15.28 41.48
CA TRP A 1071 48.40 14.47 40.49
C TRP A 1071 49.28 13.33 39.94
N LEU A 1072 50.53 13.61 39.59
CA LEU A 1072 51.49 12.60 39.14
C LEU A 1072 51.79 11.56 40.23
N HIS A 1073 51.93 12.00 41.48
CA HIS A 1073 52.13 11.09 42.61
C HIS A 1073 50.93 10.15 42.80
N ASN A 1074 49.70 10.67 42.73
CA ASN A 1074 48.50 9.82 42.77
C ASN A 1074 48.48 8.83 41.60
N PHE A 1075 48.83 9.27 40.38
CA PHE A 1075 48.88 8.41 39.20
C PHE A 1075 49.83 7.22 39.40
N HIS A 1076 51.01 7.46 39.96
CA HIS A 1076 52.02 6.42 40.20
C HIS A 1076 51.67 5.52 41.39
N GLU A 1077 51.25 6.07 42.53
CA GLU A 1077 50.87 5.30 43.74
C GLU A 1077 49.63 4.42 43.52
N ALA A 1078 48.65 4.92 42.75
CA ALA A 1078 47.45 4.16 42.40
C ALA A 1078 47.70 3.09 41.32
N GLY A 1079 48.94 2.98 40.81
CA GLY A 1079 49.33 1.98 39.80
C GLY A 1079 48.68 2.22 38.43
N LEU A 1080 48.44 3.48 38.07
CA LEU A 1080 47.87 3.84 36.77
C LEU A 1080 49.02 3.83 35.73
N SER A 1081 48.79 3.18 34.59
CA SER A 1081 49.74 3.11 33.47
C SER A 1081 49.25 3.89 32.25
N ALA A 1082 47.93 3.98 32.07
CA ALA A 1082 47.25 4.63 30.96
C ALA A 1082 45.80 4.95 31.38
N VAL A 1083 45.28 6.08 30.91
CA VAL A 1083 43.89 6.50 31.17
C VAL A 1083 43.21 6.88 29.85
N ASN A 1084 42.36 5.99 29.35
CA ASN A 1084 41.55 6.21 28.16
C ASN A 1084 40.18 6.74 28.56
N PHE A 1085 39.59 7.69 27.85
CA PHE A 1085 38.18 8.00 28.04
C PHE A 1085 37.32 6.97 27.28
N GLY A 1086 36.17 6.52 27.81
CA GLY A 1086 35.38 5.51 27.11
C GLY A 1086 34.04 5.11 27.73
N TYR A 1087 33.47 4.02 27.22
CA TYR A 1087 32.14 3.52 27.57
C TYR A 1087 32.18 2.03 27.88
N ILE A 1088 31.40 1.60 28.88
CA ILE A 1088 31.20 0.21 29.27
C ILE A 1088 29.74 -0.15 29.05
N LEU A 1089 29.53 -1.23 28.32
CA LEU A 1089 28.23 -1.74 27.94
C LEU A 1089 28.12 -3.18 28.42
N ILE A 1090 27.06 -3.49 29.17
CA ILE A 1090 26.76 -4.85 29.62
C ILE A 1090 25.33 -5.17 29.25
N CYS A 1091 25.12 -6.22 28.46
CA CYS A 1091 23.82 -6.75 28.11
C CYS A 1091 23.65 -8.11 28.80
N GLN A 1092 22.69 -8.21 29.73
CA GLN A 1092 22.38 -9.48 30.39
C GLN A 1092 21.76 -10.45 29.39
N ILE A 1093 22.18 -11.71 29.42
CA ILE A 1093 21.63 -12.77 28.56
C ILE A 1093 21.18 -13.96 29.40
N GLU A 1094 20.54 -14.95 28.77
CA GLU A 1094 20.11 -16.15 29.50
C GLU A 1094 21.32 -16.93 30.01
N GLU A 1095 21.20 -17.56 31.18
CA GLU A 1095 22.29 -18.37 31.76
C GLU A 1095 22.71 -19.56 30.87
N SER A 1096 21.84 -19.97 29.94
CA SER A 1096 22.10 -21.01 28.94
C SER A 1096 23.07 -20.54 27.84
N GLN A 1097 23.25 -19.24 27.66
CA GLN A 1097 24.07 -18.64 26.61
C GLN A 1097 25.49 -18.33 27.08
N THR A 1098 26.44 -18.30 26.15
CA THR A 1098 27.85 -18.01 26.47
C THR A 1098 28.11 -16.50 26.40
N GLY A 1099 28.52 -15.92 27.52
CA GLY A 1099 28.90 -14.50 27.59
C GLY A 1099 30.16 -14.18 26.77
N SER A 1100 30.37 -12.90 26.45
CA SER A 1100 31.53 -12.45 25.67
C SER A 1100 32.09 -11.12 26.18
N TYR A 1101 33.38 -10.88 25.91
CA TYR A 1101 34.05 -9.61 26.14
C TYR A 1101 34.68 -9.12 24.84
N TYR A 1102 34.50 -7.83 24.53
CA TYR A 1102 35.18 -7.19 23.42
C TYR A 1102 35.57 -5.76 23.80
N ALA A 1103 36.78 -5.35 23.41
CA ALA A 1103 37.26 -3.98 23.56
C ALA A 1103 37.71 -3.45 22.19
N ARG A 1104 37.37 -2.20 21.89
CA ARG A 1104 37.80 -1.53 20.66
C ARG A 1104 38.04 -0.05 20.87
N THR A 1105 38.73 0.58 19.94
CA THR A 1105 38.87 2.03 19.89
C THR A 1105 37.83 2.63 18.94
N ILE A 1106 37.26 3.76 19.33
CA ILE A 1106 36.35 4.57 18.52
C ILE A 1106 36.80 6.03 18.56
N HIS A 1107 36.27 6.85 17.65
CA HIS A 1107 36.32 8.30 17.86
C HIS A 1107 35.32 8.68 18.94
N ASN A 1108 35.64 9.72 19.71
CA ASN A 1108 34.69 10.24 20.69
C ASN A 1108 33.39 10.65 19.96
N PRO A 1109 32.22 10.07 20.29
CA PRO A 1109 30.99 10.30 19.53
C PRO A 1109 30.56 11.76 19.60
N ALA A 1110 30.70 12.48 18.49
CA ALA A 1110 30.11 13.80 18.28
C ALA A 1110 28.72 13.72 17.61
N CYS A 1111 28.32 12.52 17.21
CA CYS A 1111 27.01 12.18 16.70
C CYS A 1111 26.63 10.78 17.17
N SER A 1112 25.36 10.43 16.97
CA SER A 1112 24.79 9.18 17.47
C SER A 1112 25.38 7.92 16.81
N ILE A 1113 25.80 6.95 17.63
CA ILE A 1113 26.28 5.62 17.22
C ILE A 1113 25.42 4.47 17.78
N HIS A 1114 24.29 4.77 18.42
CA HIS A 1114 23.45 3.78 19.08
C HIS A 1114 22.96 2.65 18.16
N SER A 1115 22.84 2.90 16.86
CA SER A 1115 22.47 1.89 15.85
C SER A 1115 23.56 0.86 15.67
N GLN A 1116 24.82 1.29 15.56
CA GLN A 1116 25.97 0.40 15.45
C GLN A 1116 26.17 -0.44 16.72
N ILE A 1117 25.84 0.13 17.88
CA ILE A 1117 25.83 -0.61 19.15
C ILE A 1117 24.72 -1.66 19.19
N SER A 1118 23.51 -1.30 18.74
CA SER A 1118 22.39 -2.24 18.68
C SER A 1118 22.67 -3.37 17.69
N GLU A 1119 23.25 -3.02 16.54
CA GLU A 1119 23.68 -3.95 15.51
C GLU A 1119 24.78 -4.88 16.04
N TYR A 1120 25.78 -4.39 16.78
CA TYR A 1120 26.77 -5.25 17.43
C TYR A 1120 26.13 -6.38 18.25
N PHE A 1121 25.15 -6.06 19.10
CA PHE A 1121 24.47 -7.08 19.89
C PHE A 1121 23.57 -8.00 19.04
N GLN A 1122 22.96 -7.49 17.98
CA GLN A 1122 22.18 -8.30 17.03
C GLN A 1122 23.08 -9.28 16.25
N GLN A 1123 24.23 -8.82 15.78
CA GLN A 1123 25.23 -9.63 15.07
C GLN A 1123 25.78 -10.74 15.97
N ARG A 1124 25.93 -10.48 17.28
CA ARG A 1124 26.26 -11.50 18.28
C ARG A 1124 25.17 -12.54 18.41
N GLN A 1125 23.93 -12.10 18.59
CA GLN A 1125 22.79 -13.01 18.67
C GLN A 1125 22.66 -13.88 17.41
N LEU A 1126 22.90 -13.31 16.23
CA LEU A 1126 22.92 -14.05 14.97
C LEU A 1126 24.05 -15.06 14.88
N LEU A 1127 25.24 -14.76 15.42
CA LEU A 1127 26.36 -15.70 15.47
C LEU A 1127 26.10 -16.89 16.40
N ASP A 1128 25.37 -16.65 17.49
CA ASP A 1128 25.03 -17.66 18.49
C ASP A 1128 23.82 -18.53 18.07
N ASP A 1129 23.13 -18.17 16.98
CA ASP A 1129 22.02 -18.94 16.39
C ASP A 1129 22.54 -20.17 15.63
N GLU A 1130 21.87 -21.31 15.76
CA GLU A 1130 22.19 -22.54 15.01
C GLU A 1130 22.06 -22.34 13.49
N GLN A 1131 21.23 -21.38 13.05
CA GLN A 1131 21.04 -21.02 11.64
C GLN A 1131 22.10 -20.04 11.10
N SER A 1132 23.03 -19.58 11.94
CA SER A 1132 24.08 -18.63 11.56
C SER A 1132 24.91 -19.06 10.35
N HIS A 1133 25.07 -20.37 10.14
CA HIS A 1133 25.77 -20.96 8.99
C HIS A 1133 25.18 -20.52 7.64
N ASP A 1134 23.88 -20.25 7.59
CA ASP A 1134 23.17 -19.85 6.38
C ASP A 1134 23.13 -18.33 6.16
N CYS A 1135 23.59 -17.53 7.13
CA CYS A 1135 23.74 -16.09 6.98
C CYS A 1135 24.84 -15.73 5.97
N PHE A 1136 24.68 -14.62 5.27
CA PHE A 1136 25.62 -14.08 4.28
C PHE A 1136 26.49 -12.99 4.92
N LEU A 1137 27.77 -12.97 4.56
CA LEU A 1137 28.70 -11.91 4.96
C LEU A 1137 28.62 -10.74 3.98
N SER A 1138 28.57 -9.52 4.50
CA SER A 1138 28.60 -8.29 3.70
C SER A 1138 29.46 -7.22 4.35
N LEU A 1139 29.99 -6.29 3.56
CA LEU A 1139 30.75 -5.15 4.08
C LEU A 1139 29.77 -4.09 4.59
N ALA A 1140 30.07 -3.50 5.75
CA ALA A 1140 29.26 -2.44 6.32
C ALA A 1140 29.13 -1.24 5.34
N PRO A 1141 27.93 -0.67 5.17
CA PRO A 1141 27.66 0.31 4.11
C PRO A 1141 28.38 1.65 4.28
N ASP A 1142 28.84 1.97 5.49
CA ASP A 1142 29.55 3.23 5.80
C ASP A 1142 31.06 3.15 5.53
N ILE A 1143 31.60 1.94 5.35
CA ILE A 1143 33.01 1.69 5.21
C ILE A 1143 33.50 2.05 3.80
N ARG A 1144 34.65 2.72 3.72
CA ARG A 1144 35.34 3.15 2.49
C ARG A 1144 36.81 2.77 2.55
N PHE A 1145 37.43 2.71 1.37
CA PHE A 1145 38.86 2.43 1.21
C PHE A 1145 39.60 3.66 0.68
N ARG A 1146 40.77 3.96 1.25
CA ARG A 1146 41.74 4.92 0.73
C ARG A 1146 42.99 4.17 0.34
N VAL A 1147 43.44 4.33 -0.90
CA VAL A 1147 44.66 3.70 -1.43
C VAL A 1147 45.62 4.79 -1.87
N GLU A 1148 46.73 4.94 -1.15
CA GLU A 1148 47.81 5.86 -1.50
C GLU A 1148 48.97 5.05 -2.08
N THR A 1149 49.43 5.43 -3.28
CA THR A 1149 50.57 4.77 -3.94
C THR A 1149 51.79 5.66 -3.82
N SER A 1150 52.89 5.12 -3.28
CA SER A 1150 54.17 5.85 -3.26
C SER A 1150 54.71 5.97 -4.70
N PRO A 1151 55.11 7.16 -5.17
CA PRO A 1151 55.68 7.30 -6.51
C PRO A 1151 57.11 6.75 -6.64
N ARG A 1152 57.74 6.29 -5.55
CA ARG A 1152 59.15 5.83 -5.51
C ARG A 1152 59.34 4.35 -5.16
N SER A 1153 58.41 3.76 -4.43
CA SER A 1153 58.33 2.33 -4.19
C SER A 1153 56.93 1.91 -4.62
N SER A 1154 56.78 0.81 -5.34
CA SER A 1154 55.46 0.28 -5.75
C SER A 1154 54.56 -0.15 -4.57
N ASP A 1155 54.87 0.29 -3.36
CA ASP A 1155 54.15 0.01 -2.13
C ASP A 1155 52.87 0.87 -2.08
N ARG A 1156 51.78 0.20 -1.73
CA ARG A 1156 50.47 0.82 -1.52
C ARG A 1156 50.17 0.85 -0.03
N LYS A 1157 49.79 2.03 0.47
CA LYS A 1157 49.22 2.19 1.80
C LYS A 1157 47.71 2.16 1.66
N ILE A 1158 47.07 1.19 2.30
CA ILE A 1158 45.61 1.00 2.23
C ILE A 1158 45.01 1.25 3.61
N GLU A 1159 44.01 2.13 3.66
CA GLU A 1159 43.29 2.48 4.87
C GLU A 1159 41.79 2.22 4.68
N LEU A 1160 41.17 1.57 5.65
CA LEU A 1160 39.73 1.47 5.83
C LEU A 1160 39.27 2.65 6.70
N PHE A 1161 38.20 3.32 6.34
CA PHE A 1161 37.66 4.43 7.14
C PHE A 1161 36.16 4.62 6.88
N ALA A 1162 35.46 5.31 7.77
CA ALA A 1162 34.11 5.81 7.52
C ALA A 1162 34.12 7.33 7.52
N LEU A 1163 33.43 7.96 6.56
CA LEU A 1163 33.24 9.41 6.55
C LEU A 1163 32.20 9.77 7.61
N ASP A 1164 32.54 10.68 8.52
CA ASP A 1164 31.63 11.27 9.50
C ASP A 1164 30.91 10.28 10.45
N ASN A 1165 31.41 9.03 10.57
CA ASN A 1165 30.89 8.03 11.52
C ASN A 1165 31.94 7.75 12.63
N PRO A 1166 31.70 8.20 13.88
CA PRO A 1166 32.68 8.07 14.96
C PRO A 1166 32.81 6.65 15.51
N TYR A 1167 31.93 5.72 15.11
CA TYR A 1167 32.03 4.32 15.49
C TYR A 1167 33.25 3.61 14.88
N PHE A 1168 33.73 4.10 13.73
CA PHE A 1168 34.87 3.51 13.01
C PHE A 1168 36.09 4.41 13.12
N THR A 1169 37.24 3.84 13.49
CA THR A 1169 38.53 4.51 13.34
C THR A 1169 39.08 4.30 11.93
N THR A 1170 40.19 4.97 11.60
CA THR A 1170 40.98 4.59 10.42
C THR A 1170 41.74 3.29 10.71
N TYR A 1171 41.57 2.27 9.87
CA TYR A 1171 42.29 1.00 9.97
C TYR A 1171 43.24 0.82 8.79
N PRO A 1172 44.57 0.92 8.96
CA PRO A 1172 45.52 0.40 7.99
C PRO A 1172 45.34 -1.10 7.83
N ILE A 1173 45.18 -1.54 6.57
CA ILE A 1173 44.96 -2.93 6.22
C ILE A 1173 46.01 -3.41 5.22
N SER A 1174 46.39 -4.68 5.34
CA SER A 1174 47.20 -5.37 4.34
C SER A 1174 46.49 -5.43 2.97
N GLU A 1175 47.29 -5.57 1.91
CA GLU A 1175 46.78 -5.82 0.55
C GLU A 1175 45.89 -7.08 0.50
N GLN A 1176 46.21 -8.13 1.25
CA GLN A 1176 45.36 -9.33 1.33
C GLN A 1176 44.02 -9.06 2.00
N MET A 1177 43.99 -8.31 3.11
CA MET A 1177 42.76 -7.93 3.79
C MET A 1177 41.87 -7.07 2.89
N TYR A 1178 42.46 -6.13 2.15
CA TYR A 1178 41.75 -5.33 1.16
C TYR A 1178 41.05 -6.20 0.11
N ARG A 1179 41.75 -7.20 -0.45
CA ARG A 1179 41.18 -8.13 -1.44
C ARG A 1179 40.07 -8.99 -0.85
N LEU A 1180 40.27 -9.52 0.36
CA LEU A 1180 39.28 -10.32 1.07
C LEU A 1180 37.98 -9.54 1.32
N LEU A 1181 38.08 -8.30 1.79
CA LEU A 1181 36.90 -7.45 2.01
C LEU A 1181 36.20 -7.10 0.69
N GLN A 1182 36.94 -6.93 -0.41
CA GLN A 1182 36.36 -6.77 -1.75
C GLN A 1182 35.68 -8.06 -2.25
N ASP A 1183 36.28 -9.23 -1.99
CA ASP A 1183 35.69 -10.54 -2.31
C ASP A 1183 34.38 -10.71 -1.55
N ILE A 1184 34.37 -10.46 -0.24
CA ILE A 1184 33.17 -10.58 0.60
C ILE A 1184 32.10 -9.58 0.14
N ASN A 1185 32.46 -8.33 -0.13
CA ASN A 1185 31.52 -7.34 -0.62
C ASN A 1185 30.90 -7.71 -1.99
N GLN A 1186 31.66 -8.40 -2.84
CA GLN A 1186 31.21 -8.80 -4.18
C GLN A 1186 30.47 -10.14 -4.19
N LEU A 1187 30.97 -11.15 -3.49
CA LEU A 1187 30.46 -12.52 -3.53
C LEU A 1187 29.40 -12.77 -2.48
N GLN A 1188 29.40 -11.94 -1.43
CA GLN A 1188 28.55 -12.04 -0.24
C GLN A 1188 28.39 -13.49 0.20
N PRO A 1189 29.51 -14.16 0.54
CA PRO A 1189 29.51 -15.58 0.80
C PRO A 1189 28.77 -15.91 2.08
N LYS A 1190 28.19 -17.11 2.17
CA LYS A 1190 27.64 -17.62 3.43
C LYS A 1190 28.73 -17.73 4.49
N TRP A 1191 28.37 -17.44 5.75
CA TRP A 1191 29.23 -17.59 6.92
C TRP A 1191 29.83 -18.98 7.01
N VAL A 1192 29.07 -20.03 6.64
CA VAL A 1192 29.57 -21.40 6.63
C VAL A 1192 30.86 -21.58 5.82
N ALA A 1193 31.06 -20.80 4.75
CA ALA A 1193 32.27 -20.86 3.92
C ALA A 1193 33.54 -20.43 4.67
N TYR A 1194 33.40 -19.65 5.75
CA TYR A 1194 34.50 -19.16 6.59
C TYR A 1194 34.49 -19.78 7.99
N SER A 1195 33.38 -20.40 8.40
CA SER A 1195 33.21 -21.01 9.74
C SER A 1195 34.17 -22.16 10.06
N ASN A 1196 34.78 -22.79 9.05
CA ASN A 1196 35.77 -23.88 9.20
C ASN A 1196 37.13 -23.54 8.57
N ALA A 1197 37.37 -22.28 8.19
CA ALA A 1197 38.56 -21.85 7.49
C ALA A 1197 39.67 -21.38 8.46
N THR A 1198 40.92 -21.46 8.04
CA THR A 1198 42.10 -21.00 8.80
C THR A 1198 42.07 -19.50 9.18
N ASN A 1199 41.13 -18.73 8.62
CA ASN A 1199 40.97 -17.29 8.82
C ASN A 1199 39.72 -16.91 9.64
N GLN A 1200 39.05 -17.88 10.29
CA GLN A 1200 37.79 -17.67 11.03
C GLN A 1200 37.91 -16.56 12.08
N ASP A 1201 38.97 -16.56 12.89
CA ASP A 1201 39.18 -15.57 13.95
C ASP A 1201 39.31 -14.14 13.38
N SER A 1202 39.95 -13.99 12.22
CA SER A 1202 40.07 -12.69 11.54
C SER A 1202 38.73 -12.19 11.01
N ILE A 1203 37.85 -13.08 10.52
CA ILE A 1203 36.51 -12.67 10.06
C ILE A 1203 35.61 -12.34 11.26
N LEU A 1204 35.66 -13.14 12.33
CA LEU A 1204 34.94 -12.86 13.57
C LEU A 1204 35.32 -11.49 14.14
N ASP A 1205 36.62 -11.16 14.16
CA ASP A 1205 37.08 -9.84 14.59
C ASP A 1205 36.51 -8.72 13.71
N LEU A 1206 36.44 -8.90 12.38
CA LEU A 1206 35.82 -7.92 11.48
C LEU A 1206 34.30 -7.75 11.74
N ILE A 1207 33.60 -8.83 12.08
CA ILE A 1207 32.18 -8.76 12.47
C ILE A 1207 32.04 -8.00 13.79
N TYR A 1208 32.90 -8.28 14.77
CA TYR A 1208 32.88 -7.59 16.05
C TYR A 1208 33.29 -6.11 15.95
N LYS A 1209 34.12 -5.75 14.97
CA LYS A 1209 34.40 -4.36 14.60
C LYS A 1209 33.28 -3.69 13.80
N GLY A 1210 32.22 -4.42 13.45
CA GLY A 1210 31.14 -3.92 12.58
C GLY A 1210 31.62 -3.56 11.18
N ILE A 1211 32.76 -4.11 10.74
CA ILE A 1211 33.27 -3.94 9.37
C ILE A 1211 32.54 -4.91 8.44
N LEU A 1212 32.24 -6.11 8.94
CA LEU A 1212 31.43 -7.11 8.25
C LEU A 1212 30.12 -7.36 9.00
N HIS A 1213 29.02 -7.53 8.26
CA HIS A 1213 27.72 -7.85 8.82
C HIS A 1213 27.27 -9.22 8.31
N LEU A 1214 26.62 -9.99 9.19
CA LEU A 1214 25.84 -11.17 8.86
C LEU A 1214 24.39 -10.76 8.57
N THR A 1215 23.88 -11.27 7.46
CA THR A 1215 22.49 -11.06 7.04
C THR A 1215 21.85 -12.41 6.75
N SER A 1216 20.59 -12.62 7.16
CA SER A 1216 19.85 -13.85 6.85
C SER A 1216 19.56 -14.02 5.35
N GLU A 1217 19.72 -12.95 4.57
CA GLU A 1217 19.52 -12.90 3.13
C GLU A 1217 20.76 -12.41 2.39
N PRO A 1218 21.00 -12.89 1.15
CA PRO A 1218 22.07 -12.37 0.32
C PRO A 1218 21.73 -10.92 -0.05
N PRO A 1219 22.60 -9.94 0.28
CA PRO A 1219 22.36 -8.55 -0.12
C PRO A 1219 22.41 -8.38 -1.67
N ASN A 1220 21.97 -7.23 -2.17
CA ASN A 1220 22.01 -6.97 -3.62
C ASN A 1220 23.43 -6.72 -4.12
N LEU A 1221 23.83 -7.40 -5.20
CA LEU A 1221 25.16 -7.32 -5.82
C LEU A 1221 25.42 -5.95 -6.45
N SER A 1222 26.41 -5.20 -5.95
CA SER A 1222 27.07 -4.14 -6.73
C SER A 1222 28.17 -4.76 -7.60
N ARG A 1223 27.87 -5.01 -8.88
CA ARG A 1223 28.84 -5.58 -9.83
C ARG A 1223 29.83 -4.51 -10.31
N ASN A 1224 31.00 -4.46 -9.69
CA ASN A 1224 32.19 -3.90 -10.34
C ASN A 1224 33.45 -4.64 -9.86
N ARG A 1225 34.01 -5.50 -10.72
CA ARG A 1225 35.39 -5.94 -10.57
C ARG A 1225 36.06 -6.30 -11.89
N ARG A 1226 37.36 -6.02 -11.95
CA ARG A 1226 38.36 -6.80 -12.67
C ARG A 1226 39.35 -7.33 -11.62
N LEU A 1227 39.56 -8.64 -11.61
CA LEU A 1227 40.51 -9.36 -10.76
C LEU A 1227 41.44 -10.12 -11.71
N ASP A 1228 42.69 -9.68 -11.85
CA ASP A 1228 43.74 -10.44 -12.55
C ASP A 1228 45.12 -10.05 -11.97
N ASP A 1229 45.30 -10.17 -10.65
CA ASP A 1229 46.63 -9.99 -10.03
C ASP A 1229 46.96 -11.12 -9.03
N PRO A 1230 48.19 -11.67 -9.08
CA PRO A 1230 48.58 -12.81 -8.24
C PRO A 1230 48.60 -12.46 -6.74
N ALA A 1231 48.49 -13.49 -5.90
CA ALA A 1231 48.45 -13.36 -4.44
C ALA A 1231 49.82 -12.93 -3.88
N PRO A 1232 49.90 -11.84 -3.08
CA PRO A 1232 51.12 -11.49 -2.35
C PRO A 1232 51.31 -12.41 -1.13
N THR A 1233 52.53 -12.49 -0.62
CA THR A 1233 53.01 -13.47 0.38
C THR A 1233 52.82 -13.08 1.86
N GLU A 1234 52.18 -11.96 2.19
CA GLU A 1234 52.00 -11.48 3.57
C GLU A 1234 50.57 -11.65 4.08
N GLY A 1235 50.39 -12.20 5.29
CA GLY A 1235 49.09 -12.59 5.85
C GLY A 1235 48.09 -11.45 6.11
N LEU A 1236 46.86 -11.82 6.52
CA LEU A 1236 45.77 -10.91 6.87
C LEU A 1236 46.13 -10.05 8.09
N SER A 1237 46.37 -8.76 7.87
CA SER A 1237 46.51 -7.78 8.96
C SER A 1237 45.55 -6.60 8.82
N ILE A 1238 44.99 -6.20 9.96
CA ILE A 1238 44.24 -4.97 10.20
C ILE A 1238 44.78 -4.39 11.52
N ALA A 1239 45.25 -3.15 11.50
CA ALA A 1239 45.72 -2.47 12.69
C ALA A 1239 44.82 -1.27 13.00
N GLU A 1240 44.58 -1.02 14.29
CA GLU A 1240 43.76 0.09 14.75
C GLU A 1240 44.69 1.30 14.98
N LEU A 1241 44.48 2.40 14.23
CA LEU A 1241 45.21 3.62 14.50
C LEU A 1241 44.62 4.30 15.72
N GLN A 1242 45.47 4.64 16.68
CA GLN A 1242 45.09 5.53 17.76
C GLN A 1242 44.62 6.86 17.16
N THR A 1243 43.43 7.27 17.56
CA THR A 1243 42.83 8.53 17.14
C THR A 1243 43.65 9.67 17.76
N LYS A 1244 43.94 10.72 16.99
CA LYS A 1244 44.58 11.92 17.56
C LYS A 1244 43.60 12.50 18.60
N THR A 1245 44.07 12.64 19.84
CA THR A 1245 43.35 13.26 20.94
C THR A 1245 42.72 14.58 20.51
N THR A 1246 41.49 14.82 20.94
CA THR A 1246 40.89 16.15 20.97
C THR A 1246 41.87 17.10 21.69
N PRO A 1247 42.05 18.36 21.24
CA PRO A 1247 42.89 19.32 21.95
C PRO A 1247 42.47 19.38 23.42
N THR A 1248 43.33 18.95 24.33
CA THR A 1248 43.16 19.31 25.75
C THR A 1248 43.34 20.82 25.86
N CYS A 1249 42.70 21.45 26.86
CA CYS A 1249 42.75 22.91 27.07
C CYS A 1249 44.17 23.49 26.97
N ILE A 1250 45.20 22.72 27.34
CA ILE A 1250 46.61 23.12 27.19
C ILE A 1250 47.09 23.24 25.75
N SER A 1251 46.69 22.34 24.87
CA SER A 1251 47.13 22.39 23.46
C SER A 1251 46.49 23.55 22.70
N SER A 1252 45.33 24.04 23.16
CA SER A 1252 44.71 25.29 22.73
C SER A 1252 45.34 26.51 23.41
N TYR A 1253 45.72 26.41 24.68
CA TYR A 1253 46.30 27.50 25.47
C TYR A 1253 47.78 27.78 25.17
N LEU A 1254 48.51 26.75 24.69
CA LEU A 1254 49.89 26.85 24.20
C LEU A 1254 49.96 27.20 22.70
N ARG A 1255 48.84 27.18 21.98
CA ARG A 1255 48.70 27.69 20.60
C ARG A 1255 48.24 29.14 20.62
#